data_AF-A0A7J6CBW2-F1
#
_entry.id   AF-A0A7J6CBW2-F1
#
_cell.length_a   1.000
_cell.length_b   1.000
_cell.length_c   1.000
_cell.angle_alpha   90.00
_cell.angle_beta   90.00
_cell.angle_gamma   90.00
#
_symmetry.space_group_name_H-M   'P 1'
#
loop_
_entity.id
_entity.type
_entity.pdbx_description
1 polymer ?
#
loop_
_entity_poly.entity_id
_entity_poly.type
_entity_poly.pdbx_seq_one_letter_code
_entity_poly.pdbx_strand_id
1 'polypeptide(L)'
;MSSSGWILAVCLVVLEGGRYAVWAEEGSGSERNCSAIPPYLPPTAVNTTLRLRDLRASMIPLNISAYIIPATDAHLSEYIAPRDARLAWMSGFTGSAGTAVITQNKAVLWTDSRYWIQAERQMDCNWELQRDASVRSITNWLILEIPEGDQVGFDPFLFSVDIFDVYNTNLTPAGRILKSIPDNLVDKIWTDRPPLPPDNPTRLPDSVIERTWPTKVDQIRAQISDNPYKPTAVLLSALDETAWLFNLRGNDIPFNPFFYSYTLLSMDEIWLFVHTERMTEELKVYLNTSCYHSYCVQLLEYSSVRSYLQSYLQRSGVRVWVGTEYTNQALYELITPEDKLLTSTYSPVLTTKSVKDATEQRILKEAHVRDAVAVMQLLMWLEKKVPEGTENELTAAHFVDQCRSKQKNSRGPSFETISASGPNAALAHYSPSNETARKLSVSEMYLVDSGGQYLDGTTDITRTVHWGKPTDFQKEAYTRVLMGNIEISRTVFPAGTRGVNMEMLGRRALWEVGLNYGHGTGHGVGNYFGVHEWPVGFQSNNIPFQEGMFTSIEPGYYKENDFGIRIEDIAVTVPATTKYGNNYLTFETVSLVPYDRKLINTSLLSPEQLHWLNKYYETIRSVVGHELERQGLKEEYDWMMKHTAPFLTAGASAVISSVTLLVTVLPSVLLHNLL
;
A
#
# COMPACT_ATOMS: atom_id res chain seq x y z
N MET A 1 -21.76 70.26 -58.29
CA MET A 1 -21.51 71.27 -57.22
C MET A 1 -21.14 70.48 -55.97
N SER A 2 -19.99 70.57 -55.33
CA SER A 2 -18.76 71.35 -55.52
C SER A 2 -17.68 70.62 -54.71
N SER A 3 -16.58 70.25 -55.38
CA SER A 3 -15.20 70.67 -55.08
C SER A 3 -14.55 70.05 -53.82
N SER A 4 -13.60 69.12 -53.97
CA SER A 4 -12.13 69.35 -54.10
C SER A 4 -11.45 69.43 -52.72
N GLY A 5 -10.30 68.81 -52.40
CA GLY A 5 -9.36 67.96 -53.16
C GLY A 5 -8.50 67.12 -52.20
N TRP A 6 -8.02 65.94 -52.63
CA TRP A 6 -6.61 65.59 -52.91
C TRP A 6 -5.64 65.84 -51.73
N ILE A 7 -4.85 64.89 -51.20
CA ILE A 7 -3.70 64.20 -51.83
C ILE A 7 -3.29 62.92 -51.04
N LEU A 8 -2.92 61.88 -51.81
CA LEU A 8 -2.12 60.64 -51.59
C LEU A 8 -1.38 60.34 -50.26
N ALA A 9 -1.43 59.05 -49.84
CA ALA A 9 -0.28 58.12 -49.87
C ALA A 9 -0.62 56.66 -49.44
N VAL A 10 -0.49 55.75 -50.41
CA VAL A 10 0.04 54.35 -50.42
C VAL A 10 0.28 53.61 -49.07
N CYS A 11 -0.27 52.39 -48.92
CA CYS A 11 0.49 51.13 -48.74
C CYS A 11 -0.39 49.87 -48.54
N LEU A 12 -0.21 48.91 -49.45
CA LEU A 12 -0.30 47.44 -49.37
C LEU A 12 -1.15 46.77 -48.27
N VAL A 13 -2.20 46.08 -48.71
CA VAL A 13 -2.97 45.08 -47.96
C VAL A 13 -2.23 43.74 -47.99
N VAL A 14 -1.88 43.21 -46.82
CA VAL A 14 -1.49 41.80 -46.62
C VAL A 14 -2.73 41.02 -46.23
N LEU A 15 -3.01 39.96 -46.99
CA LEU A 15 -4.06 38.98 -46.71
C LEU A 15 -3.61 38.06 -45.57
N GLU A 16 -4.20 38.18 -44.39
CA GLU A 16 -4.15 37.13 -43.37
C GLU A 16 -5.32 36.16 -43.55
N GLY A 17 -4.98 34.93 -43.93
CA GLY A 17 -5.90 33.80 -43.98
C GLY A 17 -6.35 33.40 -42.58
N GLY A 18 -7.67 33.47 -42.35
CA GLY A 18 -8.29 33.01 -41.12
C GLY A 18 -8.04 31.53 -40.87
N ARG A 19 -7.33 31.22 -39.78
CA ARG A 19 -7.34 29.90 -39.17
C ARG A 19 -8.60 29.80 -38.30
N TYR A 20 -9.51 28.93 -38.70
CA TYR A 20 -10.53 28.39 -37.81
C TYR A 20 -9.81 27.57 -36.72
N ALA A 21 -9.54 28.21 -35.58
CA ALA A 21 -9.27 27.49 -34.35
C ALA A 21 -10.62 26.95 -33.87
N VAL A 22 -10.83 25.65 -34.00
CA VAL A 22 -11.90 24.95 -33.30
C VAL A 22 -11.51 24.98 -31.82
N TRP A 23 -12.25 25.76 -31.03
CA TRP A 23 -12.19 25.67 -29.58
C TRP A 23 -12.84 24.33 -29.23
N ALA A 24 -12.01 23.33 -28.92
CA ALA A 24 -12.47 22.13 -28.27
C ALA A 24 -12.99 22.54 -26.88
N GLU A 25 -14.24 22.19 -26.58
CA GLU A 25 -14.80 22.28 -25.24
C GLU A 25 -13.84 21.62 -24.22
N GLU A 26 -13.71 22.22 -23.03
CA GLU A 26 -13.01 21.67 -21.85
C GLU A 26 -13.74 20.43 -21.28
N GLY A 27 -13.99 19.45 -22.15
CA GLY A 27 -14.68 18.19 -21.86
C GLY A 27 -14.01 16.97 -22.50
N SER A 28 -12.82 17.10 -23.10
CA SER A 28 -12.07 15.91 -23.52
C SER A 28 -11.45 15.26 -22.28
N GLY A 29 -11.91 14.06 -21.93
CA GLY A 29 -11.35 13.28 -20.84
C GLY A 29 -9.84 13.16 -20.92
N SER A 30 -9.18 13.05 -19.78
CA SER A 30 -7.73 12.87 -19.63
C SER A 30 -7.16 11.59 -20.26
N GLU A 31 -8.01 10.74 -20.82
CA GLU A 31 -7.70 9.37 -21.25
C GLU A 31 -7.43 9.29 -22.75
N ARG A 32 -6.70 8.26 -23.19
CA ARG A 32 -6.47 8.01 -24.62
C ARG A 32 -7.76 7.77 -25.39
N ASN A 33 -7.79 8.21 -26.65
CA ASN A 33 -8.85 7.87 -27.60
C ASN A 33 -8.26 7.24 -28.86
N CYS A 34 -8.18 5.91 -28.84
CA CYS A 34 -7.63 5.11 -29.93
C CYS A 34 -8.57 4.95 -31.14
N SER A 35 -9.84 5.38 -31.01
CA SER A 35 -10.80 5.38 -32.12
C SER A 35 -10.75 6.68 -32.94
N ALA A 36 -10.10 7.73 -32.43
CA ALA A 36 -9.92 8.99 -33.15
C ALA A 36 -8.89 8.86 -34.30
N ILE A 37 -8.98 9.75 -35.29
CA ILE A 37 -8.06 9.78 -36.44
C ILE A 37 -7.51 11.21 -36.58
N PRO A 38 -6.24 11.48 -36.19
CA PRO A 38 -5.31 10.56 -35.53
C PRO A 38 -5.74 10.22 -34.09
N PRO A 39 -5.28 9.09 -33.53
CA PRO A 39 -5.52 8.75 -32.13
C PRO A 39 -5.08 9.88 -31.19
N TYR A 40 -5.87 10.15 -30.16
CA TYR A 40 -5.45 11.03 -29.07
C TYR A 40 -4.71 10.20 -28.02
N LEU A 41 -3.49 10.62 -27.69
CA LEU A 41 -2.68 10.05 -26.61
C LEU A 41 -2.40 11.16 -25.58
N PRO A 42 -2.64 10.93 -24.28
CA PRO A 42 -2.27 11.86 -23.23
C PRO A 42 -0.76 12.07 -23.19
N PRO A 43 -0.26 13.21 -22.68
CA PRO A 43 1.19 13.46 -22.55
C PRO A 43 1.93 12.41 -21.71
N THR A 44 1.21 11.73 -20.81
CA THR A 44 1.70 10.64 -19.97
C THR A 44 1.81 9.30 -20.68
N ALA A 45 1.28 9.17 -21.91
CA ALA A 45 1.30 7.91 -22.65
C ALA A 45 2.68 7.63 -23.25
N VAL A 46 3.15 6.38 -23.11
CA VAL A 46 4.45 5.95 -23.62
C VAL A 46 4.28 5.18 -24.93
N ASN A 47 5.02 5.54 -25.98
CA ASN A 47 5.04 4.78 -27.23
C ASN A 47 5.86 3.49 -27.06
N THR A 48 5.21 2.34 -27.23
CA THR A 48 5.75 1.00 -26.97
C THR A 48 5.93 0.15 -28.23
N THR A 49 5.71 0.71 -29.43
CA THR A 49 5.71 -0.04 -30.70
C THR A 49 7.00 -0.82 -30.94
N LEU A 50 8.17 -0.20 -30.73
CA LEU A 50 9.46 -0.88 -30.92
C LEU A 50 9.72 -1.95 -29.86
N ARG A 51 9.33 -1.69 -28.60
CA ARG A 51 9.48 -2.65 -27.48
C ARG A 51 8.68 -3.93 -27.77
N LEU A 52 7.44 -3.79 -28.22
CA LEU A 52 6.59 -4.92 -28.61
C LEU A 52 7.15 -5.70 -29.79
N ARG A 53 7.66 -5.01 -30.83
CA ARG A 53 8.30 -5.64 -31.99
C ARG A 53 9.47 -6.53 -31.55
N ASP A 54 10.34 -6.00 -30.71
CA ASP A 54 11.59 -6.68 -30.31
C ASP A 54 11.31 -7.84 -29.35
N LEU A 55 10.31 -7.71 -28.47
CA LEU A 55 9.87 -8.82 -27.63
C LEU A 55 9.27 -9.95 -28.47
N ARG A 56 8.39 -9.64 -29.42
CA ARG A 56 7.78 -10.64 -30.33
C ARG A 56 8.83 -11.38 -31.14
N ALA A 57 9.85 -10.67 -31.64
CA ALA A 57 10.99 -11.28 -32.31
C ALA A 57 11.74 -12.27 -31.40
N SER A 58 11.89 -11.95 -30.11
CA SER A 58 12.52 -12.82 -29.10
C SER A 58 11.69 -14.06 -28.73
N MET A 59 10.37 -14.02 -28.94
CA MET A 59 9.46 -15.15 -28.68
C MET A 59 9.56 -16.25 -29.75
N ILE A 60 9.84 -15.90 -31.00
CA ILE A 60 9.83 -16.84 -32.15
C ILE A 60 10.80 -18.02 -31.96
N PRO A 61 12.10 -17.81 -31.60
CA PRO A 61 13.04 -18.92 -31.43
C PRO A 61 12.69 -19.86 -30.28
N LEU A 62 11.88 -19.39 -29.33
CA LEU A 62 11.44 -20.18 -28.17
C LEU A 62 10.14 -20.94 -28.43
N ASN A 63 9.53 -20.79 -29.61
CA ASN A 63 8.27 -21.43 -29.98
C ASN A 63 7.16 -21.20 -28.93
N ILE A 64 7.01 -19.95 -28.47
CA ILE A 64 5.93 -19.52 -27.57
C ILE A 64 4.98 -18.57 -28.30
N SER A 65 3.69 -18.75 -28.05
CA SER A 65 2.61 -17.98 -28.69
C SER A 65 2.16 -16.79 -27.85
N ALA A 66 2.41 -16.84 -26.54
CA ALA A 66 2.18 -15.75 -25.61
C ALA A 66 3.32 -15.66 -24.58
N TYR A 67 3.54 -14.47 -24.03
CA TYR A 67 4.46 -14.23 -22.92
C TYR A 67 3.77 -13.39 -21.83
N ILE A 68 3.84 -13.84 -20.57
CA ILE A 68 3.21 -13.19 -19.42
C ILE A 68 4.24 -12.36 -18.65
N ILE A 69 3.87 -11.11 -18.33
CA ILE A 69 4.72 -10.15 -17.61
C ILE A 69 3.92 -9.57 -16.43
N PRO A 70 4.05 -10.12 -15.21
CA PRO A 70 3.44 -9.55 -14.01
C PRO A 70 4.19 -8.32 -13.49
N ALA A 71 3.53 -7.49 -12.68
CA ALA A 71 4.10 -6.36 -11.95
C ALA A 71 4.81 -6.81 -10.65
N THR A 72 5.92 -7.54 -10.77
CA THR A 72 6.65 -8.03 -9.59
C THR A 72 8.14 -8.28 -9.91
N ASP A 73 8.93 -8.55 -8.87
CA ASP A 73 10.31 -9.01 -8.95
C ASP A 73 10.46 -10.52 -8.60
N ALA A 74 11.71 -10.98 -8.51
CA ALA A 74 12.07 -12.38 -8.20
C ALA A 74 11.77 -12.82 -6.75
N HIS A 75 11.31 -11.88 -5.91
CA HIS A 75 10.97 -12.07 -4.51
C HIS A 75 9.50 -11.78 -4.21
N LEU A 76 8.71 -11.57 -5.27
CA LEU A 76 7.28 -11.33 -5.18
C LEU A 76 6.95 -10.05 -4.40
N SER A 77 7.83 -9.05 -4.50
CA SER A 77 7.67 -7.75 -3.85
C SER A 77 6.53 -6.95 -4.48
N GLU A 78 5.72 -6.29 -3.65
CA GLU A 78 4.66 -5.38 -4.12
C GLU A 78 5.24 -4.08 -4.73
N TYR A 79 6.12 -3.42 -3.98
CA TYR A 79 6.95 -2.36 -4.52
C TYR A 79 8.21 -2.98 -5.10
N ILE A 80 8.64 -2.49 -6.25
CA ILE A 80 9.77 -3.04 -6.99
C ILE A 80 10.81 -1.96 -7.27
N ALA A 81 12.07 -2.38 -7.36
CA ALA A 81 13.13 -1.50 -7.83
C ALA A 81 12.90 -1.11 -9.31
N PRO A 82 13.37 0.07 -9.76
CA PRO A 82 13.23 0.50 -11.15
C PRO A 82 13.73 -0.53 -12.18
N ARG A 83 14.77 -1.29 -11.85
CA ARG A 83 15.31 -2.36 -12.70
C ARG A 83 14.38 -3.55 -12.90
N ASP A 84 13.42 -3.76 -12.02
CA ASP A 84 12.46 -4.87 -12.08
C ASP A 84 11.09 -4.42 -12.60
N ALA A 85 10.91 -3.13 -12.90
CA ALA A 85 9.70 -2.53 -13.45
C ALA A 85 9.44 -2.88 -14.94
N ARG A 86 9.50 -4.18 -15.26
CA ARG A 86 9.36 -4.74 -16.61
C ARG A 86 7.99 -4.46 -17.23
N LEU A 87 6.92 -4.60 -16.44
CA LEU A 87 5.57 -4.26 -16.90
C LEU A 87 5.48 -2.79 -17.30
N ALA A 88 5.97 -1.89 -16.42
CA ALA A 88 5.97 -0.46 -16.67
C ALA A 88 6.82 -0.08 -17.88
N TRP A 89 8.00 -0.67 -18.03
CA TRP A 89 8.84 -0.45 -19.20
C TRP A 89 8.17 -0.97 -20.49
N MET A 90 7.53 -2.14 -20.46
CA MET A 90 6.87 -2.68 -21.65
C MET A 90 5.62 -1.90 -22.07
N SER A 91 4.83 -1.41 -21.11
CA SER A 91 3.48 -0.87 -21.37
C SER A 91 3.33 0.64 -21.17
N GLY A 92 4.23 1.27 -20.42
CA GLY A 92 4.07 2.64 -19.91
C GLY A 92 3.25 2.73 -18.62
N PHE A 93 2.51 1.69 -18.24
CA PHE A 93 1.68 1.68 -17.03
C PHE A 93 2.51 1.50 -15.76
N THR A 94 2.40 2.45 -14.83
CA THR A 94 3.23 2.50 -13.60
C THR A 94 2.48 2.15 -12.32
N GLY A 95 1.26 1.60 -12.40
CA GLY A 95 0.54 1.15 -11.21
C GLY A 95 1.21 -0.06 -10.56
N SER A 96 1.05 -0.23 -9.24
CA SER A 96 1.72 -1.31 -8.50
C SER A 96 1.11 -2.69 -8.76
N ALA A 97 -0.11 -2.76 -9.30
CA ALA A 97 -0.77 -4.03 -9.63
C ALA A 97 -1.10 -4.11 -11.11
N GLY A 98 -0.63 -5.17 -11.76
CA GLY A 98 -1.04 -5.49 -13.11
C GLY A 98 -0.34 -6.71 -13.70
N THR A 99 -0.88 -7.23 -14.80
CA THR A 99 -0.25 -8.30 -15.58
C THR A 99 -0.46 -8.01 -17.05
N ALA A 100 0.63 -8.03 -17.83
CA ALA A 100 0.57 -7.97 -19.28
C ALA A 100 0.65 -9.37 -19.88
N VAL A 101 -0.07 -9.59 -20.98
CA VAL A 101 0.11 -10.73 -21.87
C VAL A 101 0.32 -10.23 -23.28
N ILE A 102 1.40 -10.68 -23.91
CA ILE A 102 1.78 -10.29 -25.27
C ILE A 102 1.79 -11.52 -26.15
N THR A 103 1.07 -11.47 -27.26
CA THR A 103 1.12 -12.47 -28.33
C THR A 103 1.85 -11.88 -29.54
N GLN A 104 1.95 -12.66 -30.62
CA GLN A 104 2.52 -12.16 -31.88
C GLN A 104 1.76 -10.92 -32.43
N ASN A 105 0.48 -10.76 -32.09
CA ASN A 105 -0.38 -9.73 -32.69
C ASN A 105 -1.04 -8.79 -31.68
N LYS A 106 -1.20 -9.19 -30.41
CA LYS A 106 -1.88 -8.40 -29.37
C LYS A 106 -0.97 -8.11 -28.18
N ALA A 107 -1.30 -7.06 -27.44
CA ALA A 107 -0.75 -6.75 -26.13
C ALA A 107 -1.91 -6.30 -25.24
N VAL A 108 -2.09 -6.98 -24.11
CA VAL A 108 -3.24 -6.77 -23.23
C VAL A 108 -2.74 -6.64 -21.81
N LEU A 109 -3.29 -5.68 -21.07
CA LEU A 109 -2.96 -5.41 -19.67
C LEU A 109 -4.19 -5.58 -18.79
N TRP A 110 -4.04 -6.34 -17.72
CA TRP A 110 -5.04 -6.53 -16.68
C TRP A 110 -4.62 -5.74 -15.44
N THR A 111 -5.53 -4.94 -14.88
CA THR A 111 -5.34 -4.28 -13.60
C THR A 111 -6.68 -4.03 -12.90
N ASP A 112 -6.64 -3.80 -11.59
CA ASP A 112 -7.82 -3.63 -10.77
C ASP A 112 -8.33 -2.18 -10.77
N SER A 113 -9.47 -1.96 -10.09
CA SER A 113 -10.20 -0.70 -10.10
C SER A 113 -9.43 0.52 -9.61
N ARG A 114 -8.32 0.32 -8.87
CA ARG A 114 -7.45 1.42 -8.43
C ARG A 114 -6.77 2.12 -9.61
N TYR A 115 -6.62 1.42 -10.74
CA TYR A 115 -5.67 1.76 -11.79
C TYR A 115 -6.26 1.89 -13.19
N TRP A 116 -7.57 1.68 -13.39
CA TRP A 116 -8.16 1.73 -14.74
C TRP A 116 -7.93 3.08 -15.44
N ILE A 117 -8.23 4.19 -14.76
CA ILE A 117 -8.04 5.54 -15.32
C ILE A 117 -6.54 5.80 -15.55
N GLN A 118 -5.67 5.39 -14.62
CA GLN A 118 -4.22 5.53 -14.78
C GLN A 118 -3.71 4.75 -16.01
N ALA A 119 -4.17 3.53 -16.22
CA ALA A 119 -3.79 2.72 -17.38
C ALA A 119 -4.22 3.36 -18.70
N GLU A 120 -5.43 3.90 -18.79
CA GLU A 120 -5.91 4.64 -19.98
C GLU A 120 -5.17 5.97 -20.20
N ARG A 121 -4.56 6.55 -19.15
CA ARG A 121 -3.70 7.74 -19.24
C ARG A 121 -2.26 7.44 -19.67
N GLN A 122 -1.75 6.24 -19.40
CA GLN A 122 -0.32 5.92 -19.50
C GLN A 122 0.03 4.97 -20.66
N MET A 123 -0.91 4.17 -21.13
CA MET A 123 -0.66 3.25 -22.26
C MET A 123 -0.93 3.91 -23.62
N ASP A 124 -0.17 3.52 -24.65
CA ASP A 124 -0.50 3.87 -26.03
C ASP A 124 -1.57 2.95 -26.65
N CYS A 125 -1.94 3.17 -27.91
CA CYS A 125 -2.98 2.38 -28.58
C CYS A 125 -2.55 0.97 -29.01
N ASN A 126 -1.34 0.50 -28.68
CA ASN A 126 -0.97 -0.90 -28.90
C ASN A 126 -1.56 -1.83 -27.82
N TRP A 127 -2.05 -1.29 -26.71
CA TRP A 127 -2.48 -2.03 -25.54
C TRP A 127 -3.99 -2.02 -25.34
N GLU A 128 -4.58 -3.19 -25.08
CA GLU A 128 -5.97 -3.33 -24.62
C GLU A 128 -6.00 -3.40 -23.09
N LEU A 129 -6.92 -2.66 -22.44
CA LEU A 129 -7.13 -2.73 -21.00
C LEU A 129 -8.23 -3.73 -20.66
N GLN A 130 -7.96 -4.64 -19.73
CA GLN A 130 -8.93 -5.57 -19.15
C GLN A 130 -9.14 -5.25 -17.67
N ARG A 131 -10.41 -5.12 -17.27
CA ARG A 131 -10.79 -4.63 -15.93
C ARG A 131 -10.98 -5.73 -14.88
N ASP A 132 -11.14 -6.98 -15.31
CA ASP A 132 -11.17 -8.15 -14.41
C ASP A 132 -9.75 -8.69 -14.26
N ALA A 133 -9.03 -8.23 -13.23
CA ALA A 133 -7.64 -8.59 -12.97
C ALA A 133 -7.41 -10.03 -12.47
N SER A 134 -8.44 -10.88 -12.42
CA SER A 134 -8.29 -12.25 -11.95
C SER A 134 -7.42 -13.09 -12.91
N VAL A 135 -6.62 -14.00 -12.35
CA VAL A 135 -5.88 -14.99 -13.16
C VAL A 135 -6.84 -15.78 -14.06
N ARG A 136 -8.08 -16.02 -13.62
CA ARG A 136 -9.12 -16.67 -14.42
C ARG A 136 -9.48 -15.89 -15.69
N SER A 137 -9.58 -14.56 -15.61
CA SER A 137 -9.80 -13.70 -16.77
C SER A 137 -8.66 -13.83 -17.79
N ILE A 138 -7.42 -13.82 -17.30
CA ILE A 138 -6.22 -13.96 -18.12
C ILE A 138 -6.17 -15.33 -18.81
N THR A 139 -6.42 -16.42 -18.07
CA THR A 139 -6.39 -17.77 -18.62
C THR A 139 -7.53 -18.02 -19.59
N ASN A 140 -8.73 -17.50 -19.33
CA ASN A 140 -9.83 -17.55 -20.30
C ASN A 140 -9.48 -16.82 -21.60
N TRP A 141 -8.87 -15.63 -21.51
CA TRP A 141 -8.42 -14.89 -22.68
C TRP A 141 -7.36 -15.66 -23.48
N LEU A 142 -6.38 -16.24 -22.78
CA LEU A 142 -5.35 -17.08 -23.41
C LEU A 142 -5.99 -18.26 -24.16
N ILE A 143 -6.93 -18.97 -23.55
CA ILE A 143 -7.63 -20.11 -24.18
C ILE A 143 -8.37 -19.70 -25.47
N LEU A 144 -8.89 -18.48 -25.53
CA LEU A 144 -9.56 -17.97 -26.73
C LEU A 144 -8.57 -17.47 -27.79
N GLU A 145 -7.43 -16.93 -27.38
CA GLU A 145 -6.47 -16.28 -28.27
C GLU A 145 -5.43 -17.24 -28.87
N ILE A 146 -4.97 -18.25 -28.11
CA ILE A 146 -3.89 -19.14 -28.54
C ILE A 146 -4.41 -20.54 -28.92
N PRO A 147 -3.90 -21.17 -29.99
CA PRO A 147 -4.26 -22.54 -30.37
C PRO A 147 -4.02 -23.59 -29.26
N GLU A 148 -4.74 -24.70 -29.35
CA GLU A 148 -4.44 -25.88 -28.53
C GLU A 148 -3.07 -26.48 -28.94
N GLY A 149 -2.29 -26.93 -27.95
CA GLY A 149 -0.93 -27.46 -28.14
C GLY A 149 0.17 -26.40 -28.08
N ASP A 150 -0.17 -25.11 -28.16
CA ASP A 150 0.80 -24.02 -28.11
C ASP A 150 1.29 -23.73 -26.68
N GLN A 151 2.45 -23.06 -26.62
CA GLN A 151 3.17 -22.76 -25.38
C GLN A 151 2.99 -21.30 -24.95
N VAL A 152 2.74 -21.08 -23.66
CA VAL A 152 2.71 -19.78 -23.00
C VAL A 152 3.99 -19.64 -22.18
N GLY A 153 4.87 -18.74 -22.58
CA GLY A 153 6.11 -18.46 -21.87
C GLY A 153 5.88 -17.59 -20.64
N PHE A 154 6.63 -17.86 -19.57
CA PHE A 154 6.68 -17.02 -18.39
C PHE A 154 8.07 -17.07 -17.75
N ASP A 155 8.44 -16.03 -17.01
CA ASP A 155 9.62 -16.05 -16.15
C ASP A 155 9.25 -16.69 -14.80
N PRO A 156 9.80 -17.86 -14.45
CA PRO A 156 9.47 -18.59 -13.22
C PRO A 156 9.89 -17.86 -11.94
N PHE A 157 10.77 -16.85 -11.99
CA PHE A 157 11.08 -16.04 -10.82
C PHE A 157 9.93 -15.09 -10.44
N LEU A 158 9.06 -14.75 -11.38
CA LEU A 158 8.00 -13.74 -11.19
C LEU A 158 6.64 -14.34 -10.83
N PHE A 159 6.58 -15.63 -10.53
CA PHE A 159 5.35 -16.35 -10.20
C PHE A 159 5.54 -17.04 -8.86
N SER A 160 4.60 -16.85 -7.94
CA SER A 160 4.51 -17.70 -6.76
C SER A 160 4.05 -19.11 -7.15
N VAL A 161 4.28 -20.08 -6.26
CA VAL A 161 3.76 -21.45 -6.44
C VAL A 161 2.24 -21.42 -6.60
N ASP A 162 1.54 -20.71 -5.71
CA ASP A 162 0.07 -20.64 -5.74
C ASP A 162 -0.44 -19.98 -7.03
N ILE A 163 0.17 -18.88 -7.48
CA ILE A 163 -0.23 -18.22 -8.72
C ILE A 163 0.03 -19.12 -9.92
N PHE A 164 1.20 -19.77 -9.99
CA PHE A 164 1.52 -20.73 -11.04
C PHE A 164 0.49 -21.87 -11.09
N ASP A 165 0.11 -22.44 -9.95
CA ASP A 165 -0.87 -23.52 -9.86
C ASP A 165 -2.25 -23.09 -10.38
N VAL A 166 -2.69 -21.85 -10.14
CA VAL A 166 -3.94 -21.32 -10.69
C VAL A 166 -3.86 -21.18 -12.22
N TYR A 167 -2.74 -20.71 -12.77
CA TYR A 167 -2.54 -20.69 -14.23
C TYR A 167 -2.56 -22.11 -14.81
N ASN A 168 -1.79 -23.02 -14.22
CA ASN A 168 -1.63 -24.38 -14.67
C ASN A 168 -2.95 -25.16 -14.68
N THR A 169 -3.72 -25.05 -13.59
CA THR A 169 -5.04 -25.70 -13.42
C THR A 169 -6.05 -25.22 -14.46
N ASN A 170 -5.96 -23.97 -14.91
CA ASN A 170 -6.88 -23.43 -15.91
C ASN A 170 -6.44 -23.73 -17.35
N LEU A 171 -5.14 -23.68 -17.65
CA LEU A 171 -4.62 -23.80 -19.02
C LEU A 171 -4.40 -25.25 -19.48
N THR A 172 -3.91 -26.12 -18.58
CA THR A 172 -3.57 -27.51 -18.93
C THR A 172 -4.78 -28.32 -19.40
N PRO A 173 -5.97 -28.27 -18.77
CA PRO A 173 -7.16 -28.96 -19.26
C PRO A 173 -7.65 -28.47 -20.62
N ALA A 174 -7.29 -27.24 -20.99
CA ALA A 174 -7.56 -26.68 -22.31
C ALA A 174 -6.40 -26.96 -23.31
N GLY A 175 -5.40 -27.77 -22.96
CA GLY A 175 -4.29 -28.13 -23.84
C GLY A 175 -3.31 -26.98 -24.12
N ARG A 176 -3.19 -25.99 -23.24
CA ARG A 176 -2.18 -24.91 -23.32
C ARG A 176 -1.06 -25.20 -22.32
N ILE A 177 0.19 -25.10 -22.77
CA ILE A 177 1.35 -25.54 -21.98
C ILE A 177 2.10 -24.32 -21.44
N LEU A 178 2.26 -24.23 -20.12
CA LEU A 178 3.14 -23.23 -19.51
C LEU A 178 4.61 -23.63 -19.71
N LYS A 179 5.41 -22.71 -20.24
CA LYS A 179 6.85 -22.90 -20.50
C LYS A 179 7.67 -21.97 -19.61
N SER A 180 8.41 -22.56 -18.68
CA SER A 180 9.37 -21.87 -17.81
C SER A 180 10.55 -21.32 -18.62
N ILE A 181 10.80 -20.01 -18.55
CA ILE A 181 11.89 -19.30 -19.23
C ILE A 181 12.61 -18.41 -18.20
N PRO A 182 13.62 -18.94 -17.48
CA PRO A 182 14.35 -18.20 -16.44
C PRO A 182 15.09 -16.95 -16.94
N ASP A 183 15.53 -16.94 -18.21
CA ASP A 183 16.14 -15.76 -18.82
C ASP A 183 15.05 -14.83 -19.35
N ASN A 184 14.66 -13.84 -18.52
CA ASN A 184 13.58 -12.92 -18.83
C ASN A 184 13.73 -12.24 -20.21
N LEU A 185 12.67 -12.27 -21.02
CA LEU A 185 12.73 -11.76 -22.40
C LEU A 185 12.71 -10.23 -22.47
N VAL A 186 12.14 -9.55 -21.48
CA VAL A 186 12.17 -8.08 -21.40
C VAL A 186 13.59 -7.62 -21.15
N ASP A 187 14.32 -8.30 -20.27
CA ASP A 187 15.71 -7.96 -19.93
C ASP A 187 16.64 -8.03 -21.16
N LYS A 188 16.34 -8.89 -22.14
CA LYS A 188 17.13 -9.03 -23.39
C LYS A 188 16.98 -7.84 -24.34
N ILE A 189 15.86 -7.12 -24.27
CA ILE A 189 15.57 -5.98 -25.14
C ILE A 189 15.68 -4.63 -24.43
N TRP A 190 15.75 -4.64 -23.10
CA TRP A 190 15.90 -3.43 -22.29
C TRP A 190 17.37 -3.03 -22.15
N THR A 191 17.89 -2.34 -23.18
CA THR A 191 19.32 -2.00 -23.30
C THR A 191 19.82 -1.00 -22.25
N ASP A 192 18.94 -0.16 -21.72
CA ASP A 192 19.22 0.87 -20.70
C ASP A 192 18.63 0.50 -19.33
N ARG A 193 18.53 -0.80 -19.03
CA ARG A 193 18.02 -1.30 -17.76
C ARG A 193 18.80 -0.71 -16.58
N PRO A 194 18.12 -0.13 -15.56
CA PRO A 194 18.79 0.44 -14.40
C PRO A 194 19.67 -0.59 -13.67
N PRO A 195 20.82 -0.16 -13.11
CA PRO A 195 21.68 -1.03 -12.31
C PRO A 195 21.01 -1.37 -10.96
N LEU A 196 21.60 -2.33 -10.24
CA LEU A 196 21.27 -2.56 -8.84
C LEU A 196 21.67 -1.34 -7.98
N PRO A 197 20.87 -0.96 -6.97
CA PRO A 197 21.28 0.02 -5.98
C PRO A 197 22.58 -0.41 -5.28
N PRO A 198 23.54 0.51 -5.06
CA PRO A 198 24.86 0.17 -4.52
C PRO A 198 24.91 0.13 -2.99
N ASP A 199 23.82 0.46 -2.29
CA ASP A 199 23.81 0.66 -0.83
C ASP A 199 24.19 -0.63 -0.08
N ASN A 200 24.88 -0.56 1.04
CA ASN A 200 25.14 -1.78 1.83
C ASN A 200 23.96 -2.07 2.77
N PRO A 201 23.64 -3.36 3.04
CA PRO A 201 22.76 -3.70 4.15
C PRO A 201 23.29 -3.14 5.48
N THR A 202 22.40 -2.99 6.45
CA THR A 202 22.72 -2.51 7.81
C THR A 202 22.05 -3.40 8.85
N ARG A 203 22.63 -3.52 10.04
CA ARG A 203 21.98 -4.20 11.17
C ARG A 203 21.13 -3.22 11.96
N LEU A 204 20.03 -3.70 12.51
CA LEU A 204 19.26 -2.95 13.50
C LEU A 204 20.08 -2.76 14.79
N PRO A 205 19.99 -1.59 15.44
CA PRO A 205 20.58 -1.40 16.76
C PRO A 205 19.87 -2.23 17.83
N ASP A 206 20.63 -2.63 18.84
CA ASP A 206 20.13 -3.45 19.95
C ASP A 206 18.99 -2.75 20.74
N SER A 207 18.91 -1.41 20.67
CA SER A 207 17.85 -0.63 21.34
C SER A 207 16.45 -0.77 20.72
N VAL A 208 16.34 -1.30 19.50
CA VAL A 208 15.07 -1.46 18.77
C VAL A 208 14.69 -2.93 18.54
N ILE A 209 15.44 -3.86 19.12
CA ILE A 209 15.17 -5.31 19.02
C ILE A 209 15.09 -5.93 20.41
N GLU A 210 14.19 -6.88 20.58
CA GLU A 210 14.17 -7.77 21.75
C GLU A 210 14.80 -9.12 21.42
N ARG A 211 14.46 -9.64 20.23
CA ARG A 211 14.93 -10.94 19.73
C ARG A 211 16.16 -10.76 18.84
N THR A 212 17.29 -11.29 19.32
CA THR A 212 18.51 -11.40 18.51
C THR A 212 18.31 -12.37 17.33
N TRP A 213 19.12 -12.25 16.27
CA TRP A 213 18.99 -13.16 15.12
C TRP A 213 19.20 -14.64 15.50
N PRO A 214 20.14 -15.02 16.42
CA PRO A 214 20.24 -16.42 16.85
C PRO A 214 18.99 -16.90 17.57
N THR A 215 18.38 -16.06 18.43
CA THR A 215 17.11 -16.39 19.09
C THR A 215 15.98 -16.64 18.08
N LYS A 216 15.92 -15.84 17.00
CA LYS A 216 14.96 -16.05 15.92
C LYS A 216 15.24 -17.35 15.17
N VAL A 217 16.49 -17.64 14.87
CA VAL A 217 16.89 -18.93 14.25
C VAL A 217 16.48 -20.12 15.12
N ASP A 218 16.68 -20.05 16.43
CA ASP A 218 16.26 -21.11 17.36
C ASP A 218 14.75 -21.31 17.36
N GLN A 219 13.99 -20.20 17.35
CA GLN A 219 12.54 -20.26 17.26
C GLN A 219 12.06 -20.95 15.97
N ILE A 220 12.72 -20.69 14.83
CA ILE A 220 12.36 -21.32 13.56
C ILE A 220 12.82 -22.79 13.52
N ARG A 221 14.01 -23.11 14.05
CA ARG A 221 14.49 -24.50 14.18
C ARG A 221 13.61 -25.35 15.10
N ALA A 222 13.07 -24.76 16.16
CA ALA A 222 12.07 -25.42 17.00
C ALA A 222 10.82 -25.75 16.18
N GLN A 223 10.31 -24.81 15.37
CA GLN A 223 9.17 -25.07 14.48
C GLN A 223 9.49 -26.15 13.43
N ILE A 224 10.70 -26.19 12.87
CA ILE A 224 11.14 -27.28 11.97
C ILE A 224 11.09 -28.63 12.71
N SER A 225 11.63 -28.69 13.93
CA SER A 225 11.75 -29.92 14.74
C SER A 225 10.39 -30.45 15.22
N ASP A 226 9.51 -29.54 15.64
CA ASP A 226 8.20 -29.83 16.21
C ASP A 226 7.16 -30.14 15.13
N ASN A 227 7.42 -29.75 13.88
CA ASN A 227 6.52 -30.04 12.77
C ASN A 227 6.33 -31.57 12.59
N PRO A 228 5.10 -32.07 12.52
CA PRO A 228 4.82 -33.51 12.41
C PRO A 228 5.32 -34.13 11.10
N TYR A 229 5.52 -33.33 10.06
CA TYR A 229 6.00 -33.77 8.75
C TYR A 229 7.53 -33.75 8.61
N LYS A 230 8.25 -33.40 9.69
CA LYS A 230 9.71 -33.48 9.81
C LYS A 230 10.48 -32.88 8.62
N PRO A 231 10.24 -31.59 8.26
CA PRO A 231 11.14 -30.89 7.35
C PRO A 231 12.55 -30.81 7.95
N THR A 232 13.56 -30.71 7.10
CA THR A 232 14.98 -30.58 7.50
C THR A 232 15.53 -29.18 7.25
N ALA A 233 14.82 -28.37 6.45
CA ALA A 233 15.16 -27.00 6.17
C ALA A 233 13.93 -26.16 5.81
N VAL A 234 14.05 -24.85 5.93
CA VAL A 234 13.12 -23.85 5.40
C VAL A 234 13.85 -23.02 4.34
N LEU A 235 13.22 -22.80 3.20
CA LEU A 235 13.70 -21.90 2.15
C LEU A 235 12.87 -20.62 2.18
N LEU A 236 13.55 -19.48 2.31
CA LEU A 236 12.96 -18.15 2.34
C LEU A 236 13.25 -17.43 1.03
N SER A 237 12.19 -16.94 0.40
CA SER A 237 12.25 -16.23 -0.88
C SER A 237 11.79 -14.78 -0.78
N ALA A 238 10.95 -14.43 0.19
CA ALA A 238 10.59 -13.03 0.39
C ALA A 238 11.73 -12.29 1.09
N LEU A 239 11.98 -11.05 0.66
CA LEU A 239 13.07 -10.23 1.20
C LEU A 239 12.85 -9.89 2.67
N ASP A 240 11.59 -9.72 3.06
CA ASP A 240 11.24 -9.32 4.40
C ASP A 240 11.48 -10.42 5.45
N GLU A 241 11.30 -11.69 5.07
CA GLU A 241 11.63 -12.85 5.89
C GLU A 241 13.13 -12.90 6.23
N THR A 242 13.98 -12.75 5.22
CA THR A 242 15.44 -12.76 5.40
C THR A 242 15.89 -11.55 6.23
N ALA A 243 15.39 -10.36 5.93
CA ALA A 243 15.66 -9.15 6.70
C ALA A 243 15.26 -9.32 8.19
N TRP A 244 14.12 -9.95 8.45
CA TRP A 244 13.61 -10.12 9.81
C TRP A 244 14.42 -11.16 10.58
N LEU A 245 14.72 -12.30 9.95
CA LEU A 245 15.46 -13.39 10.59
C LEU A 245 16.82 -12.92 11.09
N PHE A 246 17.51 -12.08 10.30
CA PHE A 246 18.86 -11.59 10.61
C PHE A 246 18.91 -10.22 11.29
N ASN A 247 17.77 -9.57 11.57
CA ASN A 247 17.73 -8.17 12.03
C ASN A 247 18.53 -7.22 11.11
N LEU A 248 18.48 -7.47 9.81
CA LEU A 248 19.12 -6.64 8.79
C LEU A 248 18.09 -5.79 8.05
N ARG A 249 18.55 -4.70 7.43
CA ARG A 249 17.78 -3.80 6.57
C ARG A 249 18.61 -3.40 5.36
N GLY A 250 17.94 -3.00 4.29
CA GLY A 250 18.55 -2.48 3.07
C GLY A 250 17.78 -1.30 2.50
N ASN A 251 18.09 -0.96 1.25
CA ASN A 251 17.44 0.14 0.52
C ASN A 251 17.30 -0.22 -0.97
N ASP A 252 17.19 -1.52 -1.29
CA ASP A 252 17.12 -1.99 -2.68
C ASP A 252 15.76 -1.73 -3.31
N ILE A 253 14.71 -1.71 -2.49
CA ILE A 253 13.33 -1.47 -2.89
C ILE A 253 12.91 -0.09 -2.38
N PRO A 254 12.42 0.81 -3.23
CA PRO A 254 11.90 2.10 -2.78
C PRO A 254 10.89 1.93 -1.65
N PHE A 255 11.02 2.76 -0.61
CA PHE A 255 10.17 2.81 0.58
C PHE A 255 10.19 1.56 1.49
N ASN A 256 10.78 0.45 1.05
CA ASN A 256 10.79 -0.82 1.75
C ASN A 256 12.24 -1.16 2.13
N PRO A 257 12.59 -1.24 3.42
CA PRO A 257 13.98 -1.30 3.86
C PRO A 257 14.60 -2.71 3.70
N PHE A 258 14.57 -3.23 2.49
CA PHE A 258 14.95 -4.59 2.10
C PHE A 258 16.22 -4.62 1.24
N PHE A 259 16.82 -5.80 1.15
CA PHE A 259 17.98 -6.08 0.30
C PHE A 259 17.79 -7.41 -0.41
N TYR A 260 18.17 -7.50 -1.69
CA TYR A 260 18.01 -8.71 -2.50
C TYR A 260 18.71 -9.90 -1.86
N SER A 261 17.93 -10.91 -1.48
CA SER A 261 18.45 -12.06 -0.76
C SER A 261 17.54 -13.30 -0.81
N TYR A 262 18.15 -14.47 -0.67
CA TYR A 262 17.47 -15.73 -0.36
C TYR A 262 18.12 -16.35 0.88
N THR A 263 17.37 -17.16 1.63
CA THR A 263 17.92 -17.89 2.78
C THR A 263 17.51 -19.36 2.74
N LEU A 264 18.47 -20.27 2.95
CA LEU A 264 18.18 -21.66 3.29
C LEU A 264 18.62 -21.89 4.75
N LEU A 265 17.67 -22.15 5.64
CA LEU A 265 17.90 -22.43 7.04
C LEU A 265 17.64 -23.91 7.31
N SER A 266 18.68 -24.65 7.70
CA SER A 266 18.55 -26.03 8.21
C SER A 266 18.88 -26.11 9.69
N MET A 267 18.82 -27.32 10.26
CA MET A 267 19.23 -27.56 11.65
C MET A 267 20.71 -27.26 11.90
N ASP A 268 21.56 -27.46 10.88
CA ASP A 268 23.02 -27.43 11.02
C ASP A 268 23.71 -26.36 10.17
N GLU A 269 23.03 -25.79 9.17
CA GLU A 269 23.58 -24.82 8.24
C GLU A 269 22.65 -23.60 8.08
N ILE A 270 23.25 -22.44 7.84
CA ILE A 270 22.55 -21.21 7.47
C ILE A 270 23.22 -20.68 6.21
N TRP A 271 22.51 -20.68 5.08
CA TRP A 271 22.99 -20.11 3.83
C TRP A 271 22.24 -18.82 3.54
N LEU A 272 22.98 -17.73 3.39
CA LEU A 272 22.45 -16.42 3.01
C LEU A 272 22.99 -16.06 1.63
N PHE A 273 22.11 -16.10 0.63
CA PHE A 273 22.42 -15.70 -0.74
C PHE A 273 22.22 -14.20 -0.87
N VAL A 274 23.29 -13.45 -1.10
CA VAL A 274 23.33 -11.99 -1.19
C VAL A 274 24.39 -11.55 -2.18
N HIS A 275 24.37 -10.28 -2.57
CA HIS A 275 25.51 -9.64 -3.24
C HIS A 275 26.68 -9.53 -2.24
N THR A 276 27.61 -10.48 -2.27
CA THR A 276 28.59 -10.65 -1.17
C THR A 276 29.56 -9.48 -1.07
N GLU A 277 29.78 -8.76 -2.17
CA GLU A 277 30.57 -7.54 -2.25
C GLU A 277 29.96 -6.38 -1.43
N ARG A 278 28.64 -6.41 -1.16
CA ARG A 278 27.93 -5.42 -0.35
C ARG A 278 27.98 -5.71 1.16
N MET A 279 28.52 -6.87 1.56
CA MET A 279 28.58 -7.27 2.97
C MET A 279 29.84 -6.71 3.64
N THR A 280 29.65 -5.76 4.56
CA THR A 280 30.74 -5.12 5.30
C THR A 280 31.38 -6.06 6.32
N GLU A 281 32.61 -5.77 6.75
CA GLU A 281 33.29 -6.54 7.81
C GLU A 281 32.51 -6.54 9.13
N GLU A 282 31.83 -5.44 9.47
CA GLU A 282 30.95 -5.39 10.65
C GLU A 282 29.83 -6.43 10.55
N LEU A 283 29.17 -6.53 9.39
CA LEU A 283 28.10 -7.51 9.18
C LEU A 283 28.64 -8.95 9.17
N LYS A 284 29.82 -9.17 8.59
CA LYS A 284 30.48 -10.48 8.59
C LYS A 284 30.79 -10.96 10.00
N VAL A 285 31.20 -10.05 10.90
CA VAL A 285 31.39 -10.34 12.32
C VAL A 285 30.05 -10.58 13.02
N TYR A 286 29.06 -9.71 12.78
CA TYR A 286 27.72 -9.82 13.38
C TYR A 286 27.00 -11.15 13.04
N LEU A 287 27.16 -11.62 11.80
CA LEU A 287 26.59 -12.88 11.30
C LEU A 287 27.51 -14.09 11.52
N ASN A 288 28.66 -13.91 12.18
CA ASN A 288 29.59 -14.98 12.50
C ASN A 288 30.03 -15.80 11.27
N THR A 289 30.45 -15.12 10.21
CA THR A 289 30.71 -15.74 8.88
C THR A 289 32.03 -16.54 8.80
N SER A 290 32.91 -16.42 9.79
CA SER A 290 34.26 -17.01 9.78
C SER A 290 34.36 -18.41 10.39
N CYS A 291 33.23 -19.07 10.66
CA CYS A 291 33.18 -20.36 11.36
C CYS A 291 32.32 -21.41 10.63
N TYR A 292 32.30 -22.64 11.17
CA TYR A 292 31.67 -23.81 10.53
C TYR A 292 30.75 -24.64 11.47
N HIS A 293 30.01 -23.99 12.37
CA HIS A 293 28.97 -24.62 13.21
C HIS A 293 27.57 -24.09 12.87
N SER A 294 26.53 -24.58 13.55
CA SER A 294 25.12 -24.32 13.22
C SER A 294 24.65 -22.87 13.36
N TYR A 295 25.48 -21.95 13.85
CA TYR A 295 25.19 -20.51 13.93
C TYR A 295 26.20 -19.69 13.12
N CYS A 296 26.83 -20.29 12.11
CA CYS A 296 27.70 -19.58 11.19
C CYS A 296 26.92 -19.34 9.90
N VAL A 297 26.72 -18.08 9.56
CA VAL A 297 26.05 -17.72 8.30
C VAL A 297 27.06 -17.83 7.17
N GLN A 298 26.78 -18.70 6.20
CA GLN A 298 27.56 -18.82 4.98
C GLN A 298 27.03 -17.82 3.96
N LEU A 299 27.84 -16.83 3.61
CA LEU A 299 27.51 -15.86 2.56
C LEU A 299 27.80 -16.48 1.19
N LEU A 300 26.78 -16.53 0.34
CA LEU A 300 26.83 -17.06 -1.01
C LEU A 300 26.36 -16.00 -2.00
N GLU A 301 26.86 -16.05 -3.24
CA GLU A 301 26.45 -15.11 -4.27
C GLU A 301 24.96 -15.23 -4.58
N TYR A 302 24.27 -14.10 -4.70
CA TYR A 302 22.82 -14.03 -4.96
C TYR A 302 22.39 -14.89 -6.16
N SER A 303 23.15 -14.84 -7.25
CA SER A 303 22.87 -15.58 -8.49
C SER A 303 23.09 -17.10 -8.38
N SER A 304 23.75 -17.56 -7.32
CA SER A 304 24.11 -18.98 -7.14
C SER A 304 23.02 -19.82 -6.45
N VAL A 305 21.92 -19.20 -6.00
CA VAL A 305 20.84 -19.84 -5.23
C VAL A 305 20.33 -21.13 -5.87
N ARG A 306 20.08 -21.14 -7.20
CA ARG A 306 19.59 -22.33 -7.91
C ARG A 306 20.58 -23.49 -7.86
N SER A 307 21.86 -23.23 -8.15
CA SER A 307 22.90 -24.27 -8.17
C SER A 307 23.19 -24.86 -6.78
N TYR A 308 23.16 -24.03 -5.74
CA TYR A 308 23.35 -24.49 -4.37
C TYR A 308 22.14 -25.26 -3.88
N LEU A 309 20.91 -24.80 -4.17
CA LEU A 309 19.69 -25.53 -3.84
C LEU A 309 19.67 -26.90 -4.52
N GLN A 310 19.98 -26.99 -5.81
CA GLN A 310 20.12 -28.27 -6.52
C GLN A 310 21.13 -29.20 -5.84
N SER A 311 22.27 -28.67 -5.42
CA SER A 311 23.31 -29.45 -4.71
C SER A 311 22.84 -29.92 -3.34
N TYR A 312 22.13 -29.07 -2.59
CA TYR A 312 21.54 -29.41 -1.30
C TYR A 312 20.51 -30.53 -1.44
N LEU A 313 19.66 -30.46 -2.47
CA LEU A 313 18.62 -31.45 -2.75
C LEU A 313 19.21 -32.84 -3.10
N GLN A 314 20.48 -32.96 -3.51
CA GLN A 314 21.09 -34.28 -3.74
C GLN A 314 21.43 -35.03 -2.44
N ARG A 315 21.36 -34.38 -1.28
CA ARG A 315 21.64 -35.01 0.01
C ARG A 315 20.48 -35.91 0.45
N SER A 316 20.80 -37.01 1.10
CA SER A 316 19.81 -37.97 1.61
C SER A 316 18.99 -37.40 2.76
N GLY A 317 17.69 -37.70 2.79
CA GLY A 317 16.79 -37.34 3.89
C GLY A 317 16.40 -35.87 3.93
N VAL A 318 16.73 -35.08 2.90
CA VAL A 318 16.34 -33.67 2.81
C VAL A 318 14.84 -33.53 2.56
N ARG A 319 14.21 -32.64 3.32
CA ARG A 319 12.84 -32.17 3.09
C ARG A 319 12.77 -30.66 3.32
N VAL A 320 12.59 -29.89 2.25
CA VAL A 320 12.57 -28.43 2.26
C VAL A 320 11.14 -27.94 2.45
N TRP A 321 10.94 -27.10 3.46
CA TRP A 321 9.69 -26.42 3.73
C TRP A 321 9.66 -25.05 3.06
N VAL A 322 8.61 -24.81 2.26
CA VAL A 322 8.36 -23.56 1.54
C VAL A 322 6.96 -23.00 1.83
N GLY A 323 6.84 -21.68 1.80
CA GLY A 323 5.55 -20.98 1.76
C GLY A 323 5.12 -20.74 0.31
N THR A 324 3.93 -21.18 -0.10
CA THR A 324 3.48 -21.17 -1.50
C THR A 324 3.13 -19.79 -2.05
N GLU A 325 2.73 -18.85 -1.19
CA GLU A 325 2.38 -17.47 -1.59
C GLU A 325 3.61 -16.63 -2.00
N TYR A 326 4.77 -16.88 -1.39
CA TYR A 326 5.97 -16.03 -1.54
C TYR A 326 7.23 -16.77 -2.01
N THR A 327 7.15 -18.08 -2.27
CA THR A 327 8.22 -18.82 -2.93
C THR A 327 8.01 -18.75 -4.44
N ASN A 328 9.02 -18.31 -5.18
CA ASN A 328 8.93 -18.28 -6.63
C ASN A 328 9.01 -19.68 -7.26
N GLN A 329 8.37 -19.84 -8.43
CA GLN A 329 8.33 -21.09 -9.17
C GLN A 329 9.73 -21.57 -9.58
N ALA A 330 10.67 -20.65 -9.82
CA ALA A 330 12.04 -20.95 -10.23
C ALA A 330 12.83 -21.77 -9.21
N LEU A 331 12.58 -21.56 -7.91
CA LEU A 331 13.18 -22.36 -6.84
C LEU A 331 12.33 -23.58 -6.52
N TYR A 332 11.00 -23.44 -6.54
CA TYR A 332 10.08 -24.54 -6.26
C TYR A 332 10.23 -25.71 -7.25
N GLU A 333 10.32 -25.43 -8.55
CA GLU A 333 10.43 -26.44 -9.61
C GLU A 333 11.70 -27.32 -9.48
N LEU A 334 12.69 -26.89 -8.71
CA LEU A 334 13.90 -27.65 -8.44
C LEU A 334 13.70 -28.74 -7.37
N ILE A 335 12.74 -28.57 -6.46
CA ILE A 335 12.53 -29.43 -5.28
C ILE A 335 11.79 -30.69 -5.70
N THR A 336 12.55 -31.66 -6.23
CA THR A 336 12.04 -32.97 -6.69
C THR A 336 12.91 -34.11 -6.17
N PRO A 337 12.35 -35.30 -5.85
CA PRO A 337 10.93 -35.69 -5.94
C PRO A 337 10.04 -35.09 -4.83
N GLU A 338 8.73 -35.35 -4.89
CA GLU A 338 7.70 -34.82 -3.96
C GLU A 338 8.02 -35.11 -2.47
N ASP A 339 8.77 -36.18 -2.19
CA ASP A 339 9.19 -36.56 -0.83
C ASP A 339 10.20 -35.57 -0.20
N LYS A 340 10.82 -34.70 -1.01
CA LYS A 340 11.72 -33.63 -0.56
C LYS A 340 11.01 -32.30 -0.31
N LEU A 341 9.70 -32.23 -0.50
CA LEU A 341 8.94 -30.99 -0.40
C LEU A 341 7.97 -31.04 0.80
N LEU A 342 7.88 -29.93 1.51
CA LEU A 342 6.79 -29.62 2.43
C LEU A 342 6.26 -28.22 2.08
N THR A 343 4.95 -28.06 1.95
CA THR A 343 4.32 -26.77 1.67
C THR A 343 3.41 -26.33 2.82
N SER A 344 3.32 -25.02 2.99
CA SER A 344 2.25 -24.31 3.68
C SER A 344 1.94 -23.03 2.91
N THR A 345 0.82 -22.36 3.19
CA THR A 345 0.48 -21.08 2.52
C THR A 345 1.60 -20.04 2.72
N TYR A 346 2.08 -19.90 3.95
CA TYR A 346 3.18 -19.01 4.32
C TYR A 346 4.27 -19.77 5.05
N SER A 347 5.50 -19.29 4.98
CA SER A 347 6.62 -19.89 5.73
C SER A 347 6.46 -19.65 7.24
N PRO A 348 7.14 -20.44 8.10
CA PRO A 348 7.15 -20.20 9.53
C PRO A 348 7.72 -18.82 9.91
N VAL A 349 8.60 -18.24 9.09
CA VAL A 349 9.19 -16.92 9.34
C VAL A 349 8.14 -15.82 9.12
N LEU A 350 7.43 -15.86 7.99
CA LEU A 350 6.39 -14.88 7.68
C LEU A 350 5.28 -14.86 8.75
N THR A 351 4.84 -16.03 9.21
CA THR A 351 3.84 -16.13 10.28
C THR A 351 4.40 -15.65 11.62
N THR A 352 5.65 -15.97 11.95
CA THR A 352 6.26 -15.59 13.23
C THR A 352 6.49 -14.08 13.34
N LYS A 353 6.98 -13.43 12.28
CA LYS A 353 7.25 -11.98 12.29
C LYS A 353 6.00 -11.12 12.37
N SER A 354 4.87 -11.65 11.89
CA SER A 354 3.59 -10.94 11.88
C SER A 354 3.06 -10.58 13.27
N VAL A 355 3.51 -11.33 14.29
CA VAL A 355 3.23 -11.11 15.72
C VAL A 355 4.39 -10.36 16.36
N LYS A 356 4.14 -9.10 16.73
CA LYS A 356 5.16 -8.18 17.25
C LYS A 356 5.41 -8.47 18.73
N ASP A 357 6.67 -8.57 19.13
CA ASP A 357 7.05 -8.69 20.54
C ASP A 357 6.77 -7.38 21.31
N ALA A 358 6.89 -7.41 22.64
CA ALA A 358 6.53 -6.28 23.49
C ALA A 358 7.36 -5.03 23.16
N THR A 359 8.64 -5.21 22.80
CA THR A 359 9.50 -4.12 22.35
C THR A 359 9.03 -3.55 21.03
N GLU A 360 8.80 -4.39 20.01
CA GLU A 360 8.29 -4.00 18.69
C GLU A 360 6.95 -3.26 18.82
N GLN A 361 6.01 -3.75 19.62
CA GLN A 361 4.72 -3.09 19.86
C GLN A 361 4.89 -1.70 20.48
N ARG A 362 5.75 -1.56 21.50
CA ARG A 362 5.99 -0.29 22.18
C ARG A 362 6.59 0.74 21.23
N ILE A 363 7.66 0.38 20.53
CA ILE A 363 8.37 1.34 19.67
C ILE A 363 7.55 1.74 18.44
N LEU A 364 6.77 0.80 17.88
CA LEU A 364 5.89 1.07 16.76
C LEU A 364 4.78 2.07 17.17
N LYS A 365 4.22 1.94 18.38
CA LYS A 365 3.30 2.95 18.95
C LYS A 365 3.97 4.31 19.12
N GLU A 366 5.19 4.35 19.65
CA GLU A 366 5.95 5.60 19.81
C GLU A 366 6.24 6.28 18.45
N ALA A 367 6.50 5.51 17.39
CA ALA A 367 6.68 6.02 16.03
C ALA A 367 5.41 6.69 15.49
N HIS A 368 4.24 6.08 15.70
CA HIS A 368 2.96 6.66 15.29
C HIS A 368 2.63 7.95 16.05
N VAL A 369 3.04 8.08 17.32
CA VAL A 369 2.88 9.34 18.08
C VAL A 369 3.70 10.47 17.45
N ARG A 370 4.95 10.19 17.02
CA ARG A 370 5.78 11.17 16.30
C ARG A 370 5.24 11.48 14.90
N ASP A 371 4.72 10.48 14.21
CA ASP A 371 4.12 10.65 12.89
C ASP A 371 2.86 11.53 12.95
N ALA A 372 2.03 11.34 13.99
CA ALA A 372 0.86 12.17 14.24
C ALA A 372 1.21 13.66 14.34
N VAL A 373 2.36 14.02 14.93
CA VAL A 373 2.85 15.40 14.95
C VAL A 373 3.08 15.93 13.53
N ALA A 374 3.74 15.16 12.67
CA ALA A 374 4.02 15.58 11.29
C ALA A 374 2.73 15.77 10.47
N VAL A 375 1.75 14.87 10.63
CA VAL A 375 0.45 14.98 9.95
C VAL A 375 -0.36 16.17 10.50
N MET A 376 -0.37 16.42 11.81
CA MET A 376 -1.03 17.60 12.38
C MET A 376 -0.40 18.91 11.86
N GLN A 377 0.93 18.94 11.70
CA GLN A 377 1.62 20.09 11.11
C GLN A 377 1.18 20.34 9.66
N LEU A 378 1.06 19.28 8.84
CA LEU A 378 0.50 19.38 7.49
C LEU A 378 -0.91 19.98 7.51
N LEU A 379 -1.83 19.38 8.29
CA LEU A 379 -3.23 19.79 8.30
C LEU A 379 -3.39 21.24 8.79
N MET A 380 -2.65 21.63 9.84
CA MET A 380 -2.62 23.00 10.33
C MET A 380 -2.05 23.99 9.30
N TRP A 381 -0.96 23.62 8.62
CA TRP A 381 -0.35 24.47 7.60
C TRP A 381 -1.29 24.66 6.40
N LEU A 382 -1.91 23.59 5.90
CA LEU A 382 -2.88 23.66 4.81
C LEU A 382 -4.14 24.44 5.19
N GLU A 383 -4.65 24.33 6.43
CA GLU A 383 -5.79 25.15 6.89
C GLU A 383 -5.51 26.65 6.76
N LYS A 384 -4.25 27.08 6.91
CA LYS A 384 -3.82 28.47 6.71
C LYS A 384 -3.57 28.82 5.24
N LYS A 385 -2.93 27.91 4.49
CA LYS A 385 -2.40 28.21 3.15
C LYS A 385 -3.37 27.98 2.00
N VAL A 386 -4.27 27.01 2.09
CA VAL A 386 -5.24 26.75 1.01
C VAL A 386 -6.12 27.97 0.70
N PRO A 387 -6.59 28.76 1.69
CA PRO A 387 -7.30 30.02 1.42
C PRO A 387 -6.48 31.08 0.66
N GLU A 388 -5.14 31.05 0.74
CA GLU A 388 -4.26 31.96 0.01
C GLU A 388 -4.12 31.57 -1.48
N GLY A 389 -4.47 30.33 -1.86
CA GLY A 389 -4.44 29.83 -3.23
C GLY A 389 -3.04 29.55 -3.80
N THR A 390 -2.04 29.36 -2.93
CA THR A 390 -0.63 29.16 -3.31
C THR A 390 -0.22 27.69 -3.45
N GLU A 391 -0.93 26.78 -2.77
CA GLU A 391 -0.52 25.38 -2.65
C GLU A 391 -1.21 24.46 -3.67
N ASN A 392 -0.53 23.37 -3.99
CA ASN A 392 -1.04 22.29 -4.83
C ASN A 392 -0.79 20.93 -4.15
N GLU A 393 -1.28 19.87 -4.76
CA GLU A 393 -1.10 18.49 -4.27
C GLU A 393 0.38 18.14 -4.05
N LEU A 394 1.27 18.52 -4.98
CA LEU A 394 2.69 18.21 -4.88
C LEU A 394 3.37 18.96 -3.71
N THR A 395 3.03 20.23 -3.47
CA THR A 395 3.59 20.97 -2.34
C THR A 395 3.12 20.41 -1.00
N ALA A 396 1.88 19.93 -0.93
CA ALA A 396 1.36 19.27 0.27
C ALA A 396 2.04 17.91 0.55
N ALA A 397 2.23 17.08 -0.49
CA ALA A 397 2.98 15.83 -0.38
C ALA A 397 4.41 16.06 0.13
N HIS A 398 5.14 17.01 -0.47
CA HIS A 398 6.49 17.34 -0.01
C HIS A 398 6.53 17.91 1.40
N PHE A 399 5.52 18.70 1.80
CA PHE A 399 5.50 19.32 3.12
C PHE A 399 5.37 18.28 4.23
N VAL A 400 4.51 17.27 4.08
CA VAL A 400 4.36 16.23 5.11
C VAL A 400 5.62 15.38 5.24
N ASP A 401 6.30 15.07 4.13
CA ASP A 401 7.56 14.35 4.14
C ASP A 401 8.68 15.16 4.83
N GLN A 402 8.71 16.47 4.62
CA GLN A 402 9.61 17.38 5.34
C GLN A 402 9.29 17.48 6.84
N CYS A 403 8.02 17.40 7.23
CA CYS A 403 7.64 17.32 8.63
C CYS A 403 8.09 15.99 9.25
N ARG A 404 7.91 14.87 8.55
CA ARG A 404 8.39 13.55 8.97
C ARG A 404 9.91 13.47 9.08
N SER A 405 10.64 14.08 8.16
CA SER A 405 12.12 14.06 8.17
C SER A 405 12.73 14.73 9.40
N LYS A 406 11.97 15.61 10.09
CA LYS A 406 12.38 16.25 11.34
C LYS A 406 12.12 15.38 12.58
N GLN A 407 11.27 14.36 12.46
CA GLN A 407 10.96 13.47 13.55
C GLN A 407 12.12 12.52 13.84
N LYS A 408 12.35 12.22 15.12
CA LYS A 408 13.43 11.32 15.56
C LYS A 408 13.30 9.96 14.85
N ASN A 409 14.44 9.40 14.46
CA ASN A 409 14.58 8.10 13.80
C ASN A 409 14.01 8.00 12.37
N SER A 410 13.54 9.10 11.76
CA SER A 410 13.02 9.07 10.38
C SER A 410 14.03 8.51 9.37
N ARG A 411 13.52 7.76 8.40
CA ARG A 411 14.22 7.12 7.27
C ARG A 411 13.57 7.43 5.92
N GLY A 412 12.67 8.42 5.89
CA GLY A 412 11.91 8.78 4.69
C GLY A 412 10.48 8.22 4.71
N PRO A 413 9.74 8.35 3.60
CA PRO A 413 8.38 7.87 3.49
C PRO A 413 8.29 6.33 3.37
N SER A 414 7.17 5.74 3.81
CA SER A 414 6.90 4.30 3.70
C SER A 414 6.20 3.88 2.41
N PHE A 415 5.75 4.85 1.62
CA PHE A 415 5.27 4.73 0.24
C PHE A 415 5.20 6.14 -0.38
N GLU A 416 4.93 6.24 -1.69
CA GLU A 416 4.76 7.54 -2.33
C GLU A 416 3.49 8.24 -1.83
N THR A 417 3.64 9.43 -1.21
CA THR A 417 2.53 10.17 -0.62
C THR A 417 1.44 10.48 -1.66
N ILE A 418 0.23 10.02 -1.37
CA ILE A 418 -1.00 10.35 -2.08
C ILE A 418 -1.50 11.67 -1.51
N SER A 419 -1.50 12.71 -2.34
CA SER A 419 -2.05 14.03 -2.00
C SER A 419 -3.00 14.44 -3.12
N ALA A 420 -4.29 14.51 -2.83
CA ALA A 420 -5.32 14.50 -3.87
C ALA A 420 -6.47 15.49 -3.55
N SER A 421 -6.75 16.40 -4.48
CA SER A 421 -7.82 17.41 -4.39
C SER A 421 -8.93 17.11 -5.38
N GLY A 422 -10.18 17.13 -4.89
CA GLY A 422 -11.36 16.96 -5.71
C GLY A 422 -11.32 15.66 -6.53
N PRO A 423 -11.46 15.71 -7.86
CA PRO A 423 -11.54 14.51 -8.70
C PRO A 423 -10.35 13.57 -8.58
N ASN A 424 -9.15 14.08 -8.29
CA ASN A 424 -7.97 13.23 -8.09
C ASN A 424 -8.10 12.34 -6.85
N ALA A 425 -8.85 12.77 -5.81
CA ALA A 425 -9.08 11.95 -4.62
C ALA A 425 -9.95 10.72 -4.91
N ALA A 426 -10.71 10.71 -6.02
CA ALA A 426 -11.46 9.54 -6.46
C ALA A 426 -10.57 8.41 -7.04
N LEU A 427 -9.28 8.68 -7.25
CA LEU A 427 -8.29 7.70 -7.68
C LEU A 427 -7.58 7.16 -6.42
N ALA A 428 -7.88 5.93 -6.04
CA ALA A 428 -7.47 5.38 -4.74
C ALA A 428 -5.95 5.47 -4.49
N HIS A 429 -5.13 5.27 -5.52
CA HIS A 429 -3.66 5.25 -5.50
C HIS A 429 -3.05 6.36 -6.38
N TYR A 430 -3.59 7.57 -6.32
CA TYR A 430 -3.05 8.72 -7.05
C TYR A 430 -1.89 9.39 -6.33
N SER A 431 -0.76 9.56 -7.02
CA SER A 431 0.34 10.40 -6.55
C SER A 431 0.54 11.57 -7.51
N PRO A 432 0.67 12.81 -7.00
CA PRO A 432 0.81 13.99 -7.84
C PRO A 432 2.19 14.06 -8.48
N SER A 433 2.24 14.48 -9.74
CA SER A 433 3.46 14.85 -10.46
C SER A 433 3.41 16.32 -10.87
N ASN A 434 4.50 16.85 -11.42
CA ASN A 434 4.51 18.22 -11.97
C ASN A 434 3.45 18.42 -13.06
N GLU A 435 3.11 17.36 -13.79
CA GLU A 435 2.15 17.35 -14.89
C GLU A 435 0.71 17.18 -14.44
N THR A 436 0.47 16.53 -13.28
CA THR A 436 -0.87 16.17 -12.81
C THR A 436 -1.37 16.96 -11.60
N ALA A 437 -0.46 17.60 -10.86
CA ALA A 437 -0.78 18.28 -9.60
C ALA A 437 -1.82 19.41 -9.76
N ARG A 438 -2.96 19.26 -9.10
CA ARG A 438 -4.02 20.28 -9.01
C ARG A 438 -3.74 21.26 -7.88
N LYS A 439 -4.15 22.52 -8.07
CA LYS A 439 -4.20 23.50 -6.98
C LYS A 439 -5.21 23.06 -5.93
N LEU A 440 -4.86 23.24 -4.66
CA LEU A 440 -5.77 22.97 -3.56
C LEU A 440 -6.84 24.07 -3.47
N SER A 441 -8.06 23.70 -3.10
CA SER A 441 -9.18 24.65 -2.99
C SER A 441 -9.95 24.46 -1.68
N VAL A 442 -10.50 25.56 -1.17
CA VAL A 442 -11.44 25.53 -0.04
C VAL A 442 -12.81 24.93 -0.42
N SER A 443 -13.11 24.81 -1.71
CA SER A 443 -14.38 24.28 -2.23
C SER A 443 -14.36 22.78 -2.55
N GLU A 444 -13.21 22.12 -2.40
CA GLU A 444 -13.03 20.71 -2.71
C GLU A 444 -12.69 19.92 -1.45
N MET A 445 -12.97 18.60 -1.48
CA MET A 445 -12.39 17.68 -0.50
C MET A 445 -10.92 17.43 -0.85
N TYR A 446 -10.10 17.30 0.19
CA TYR A 446 -8.70 16.95 0.07
C TYR A 446 -8.42 15.67 0.85
N LEU A 447 -7.79 14.70 0.19
CA LEU A 447 -7.34 13.44 0.76
C LEU A 447 -5.81 13.44 0.79
N VAL A 448 -5.25 13.13 1.95
CA VAL A 448 -3.83 12.81 2.09
C VAL A 448 -3.70 11.43 2.70
N ASP A 449 -3.02 10.55 1.98
CA ASP A 449 -2.58 9.25 2.45
C ASP A 449 -1.07 9.17 2.36
N SER A 450 -0.44 8.94 3.50
CA SER A 450 1.00 9.09 3.64
C SER A 450 1.52 8.39 4.87
N GLY A 451 2.74 7.88 4.81
CA GLY A 451 3.39 7.22 5.93
C GLY A 451 4.89 7.45 5.98
N GLY A 452 5.53 7.04 7.07
CA GLY A 452 6.94 7.21 7.33
C GLY A 452 7.61 5.89 7.73
N GLN A 453 8.82 5.70 7.22
CA GLN A 453 9.78 4.76 7.79
C GLN A 453 10.53 5.45 8.92
N TYR A 454 10.61 4.76 10.05
CA TYR A 454 11.42 5.10 11.20
C TYR A 454 12.27 3.89 11.55
N LEU A 455 13.46 4.08 12.10
CA LEU A 455 14.30 2.97 12.58
C LEU A 455 13.55 2.03 13.56
N ASP A 456 12.53 2.56 14.21
CA ASP A 456 11.74 1.95 15.25
C ASP A 456 10.23 1.89 14.91
N GLY A 457 9.87 1.99 13.62
CA GLY A 457 8.49 1.80 13.19
C GLY A 457 8.20 2.11 11.73
N THR A 458 7.08 1.60 11.22
CA THR A 458 6.49 2.00 9.93
C THR A 458 5.12 2.57 10.22
N THR A 459 4.75 3.68 9.58
CA THR A 459 3.43 4.29 9.73
C THR A 459 2.68 4.31 8.41
N ASP A 460 1.36 4.34 8.52
CA ASP A 460 0.42 4.51 7.43
C ASP A 460 -0.82 5.25 7.95
N ILE A 461 -1.27 6.29 7.24
CA ILE A 461 -2.40 7.09 7.69
C ILE A 461 -2.99 7.93 6.57
N THR A 462 -4.29 7.72 6.36
CA THR A 462 -5.12 8.55 5.51
C THR A 462 -6.03 9.49 6.30
N ARG A 463 -6.06 10.77 5.92
CA ARG A 463 -7.07 11.73 6.36
C ARG A 463 -7.70 12.44 5.17
N THR A 464 -9.01 12.58 5.23
CA THR A 464 -9.79 13.39 4.28
C THR A 464 -10.39 14.60 5.00
N VAL A 465 -10.22 15.80 4.44
CA VAL A 465 -10.60 17.09 5.05
C VAL A 465 -11.32 18.01 4.05
N HIS A 466 -11.96 19.07 4.56
CA HIS A 466 -12.60 20.12 3.77
C HIS A 466 -12.46 21.49 4.45
N TRP A 467 -11.89 22.49 3.75
CA TRP A 467 -11.64 23.80 4.37
C TRP A 467 -12.81 24.78 4.28
N GLY A 468 -13.70 24.67 3.28
CA GLY A 468 -14.92 25.46 3.14
C GLY A 468 -16.18 24.78 3.68
N LYS A 469 -17.27 24.81 2.89
CA LYS A 469 -18.56 24.19 3.23
C LYS A 469 -18.79 22.89 2.41
N PRO A 470 -18.70 21.70 3.03
CA PRO A 470 -18.99 20.46 2.34
C PRO A 470 -20.49 20.33 2.01
N THR A 471 -20.80 19.59 0.95
CA THR A 471 -22.18 19.23 0.57
C THR A 471 -22.78 18.19 1.51
N ASP A 472 -24.12 18.07 1.51
CA ASP A 472 -24.81 17.06 2.33
C ASP A 472 -24.37 15.64 1.98
N PHE A 473 -24.17 15.36 0.68
CA PHE A 473 -23.71 14.06 0.21
C PHE A 473 -22.25 13.77 0.62
N GLN A 474 -21.35 14.75 0.55
CA GLN A 474 -19.97 14.59 1.04
C GLN A 474 -19.93 14.26 2.54
N LYS A 475 -20.77 14.94 3.34
CA LYS A 475 -20.89 14.64 4.78
C LYS A 475 -21.48 13.26 5.04
N GLU A 476 -22.51 12.86 4.32
CA GLU A 476 -23.10 11.53 4.45
C GLU A 476 -22.10 10.43 4.11
N ALA A 477 -21.45 10.54 2.94
CA ALA A 477 -20.45 9.57 2.50
C ALA A 477 -19.28 9.47 3.49
N TYR A 478 -18.73 10.62 3.93
CA TYR A 478 -17.66 10.66 4.93
C TYR A 478 -18.06 10.00 6.24
N THR A 479 -19.26 10.32 6.73
CA THR A 479 -19.74 9.76 7.99
C THR A 479 -19.93 8.26 7.90
N ARG A 480 -20.40 7.72 6.77
CA ARG A 480 -20.55 6.27 6.55
C ARG A 480 -19.21 5.55 6.46
N VAL A 481 -18.20 6.17 5.83
CA VAL A 481 -16.82 5.65 5.85
C VAL A 481 -16.28 5.63 7.28
N LEU A 482 -16.47 6.71 8.04
CA LEU A 482 -16.07 6.78 9.45
C LEU A 482 -16.78 5.73 10.31
N MET A 483 -18.08 5.50 10.09
CA MET A 483 -18.81 4.43 10.77
C MET A 483 -18.15 3.08 10.54
N GLY A 484 -17.78 2.74 9.30
CA GLY A 484 -17.08 1.48 9.00
C GLY A 484 -15.75 1.35 9.75
N ASN A 485 -14.94 2.42 9.81
CA ASN A 485 -13.67 2.44 10.52
C ASN A 485 -13.87 2.24 12.03
N ILE A 486 -14.83 2.97 12.62
CA ILE A 486 -15.17 2.85 14.05
C ILE A 486 -15.69 1.45 14.37
N GLU A 487 -16.57 0.89 13.55
CA GLU A 487 -17.16 -0.43 13.78
C GLU A 487 -16.09 -1.52 13.84
N ILE A 488 -15.14 -1.53 12.90
CA ILE A 488 -14.04 -2.49 12.96
C ILE A 488 -13.17 -2.22 14.20
N SER A 489 -12.76 -0.98 14.42
CA SER A 489 -11.86 -0.60 15.53
C SER A 489 -12.40 -0.98 16.91
N ARG A 490 -13.73 -1.02 17.09
CA ARG A 490 -14.38 -1.36 18.37
C ARG A 490 -14.82 -2.82 18.49
N THR A 491 -14.65 -3.62 17.44
CA THR A 491 -15.20 -4.98 17.40
C THR A 491 -14.46 -5.89 18.37
N VAL A 492 -15.21 -6.60 19.20
CA VAL A 492 -14.71 -7.66 20.07
C VAL A 492 -15.03 -9.01 19.42
N PHE A 493 -14.02 -9.85 19.21
CA PHE A 493 -14.13 -11.08 18.44
C PHE A 493 -13.37 -12.24 19.09
N PRO A 494 -13.77 -13.51 18.88
CA PRO A 494 -13.04 -14.66 19.39
C PRO A 494 -11.63 -14.77 18.77
N ALA A 495 -10.64 -15.19 19.54
CA ALA A 495 -9.33 -15.56 19.00
C ALA A 495 -9.47 -16.64 17.92
N GLY A 496 -8.64 -16.57 16.87
CA GLY A 496 -8.77 -17.45 15.70
C GLY A 496 -9.71 -16.92 14.60
N THR A 497 -10.31 -15.74 14.79
CA THR A 497 -11.08 -15.07 13.74
C THR A 497 -10.15 -14.47 12.67
N ARG A 498 -10.46 -14.73 11.40
CA ARG A 498 -9.77 -14.14 10.24
C ARG A 498 -10.40 -12.79 9.88
N GLY A 499 -9.61 -11.83 9.41
CA GLY A 499 -10.12 -10.49 9.06
C GLY A 499 -11.21 -10.51 7.99
N VAL A 500 -11.16 -11.45 7.04
CA VAL A 500 -12.21 -11.63 6.02
C VAL A 500 -13.62 -11.82 6.61
N ASN A 501 -13.71 -12.37 7.84
CA ASN A 501 -15.00 -12.53 8.53
C ASN A 501 -15.55 -11.22 9.11
N MET A 502 -14.72 -10.18 9.22
CA MET A 502 -15.05 -8.85 9.75
C MET A 502 -15.09 -7.78 8.66
N GLU A 503 -14.68 -8.12 7.44
CA GLU A 503 -14.53 -7.20 6.30
C GLU A 503 -15.83 -6.43 6.00
N MET A 504 -16.97 -7.10 6.12
CA MET A 504 -18.30 -6.50 5.92
C MET A 504 -18.62 -5.35 6.89
N LEU A 505 -17.99 -5.29 8.06
CA LEU A 505 -18.24 -4.23 9.05
C LEU A 505 -17.77 -2.87 8.54
N GLY A 506 -16.67 -2.84 7.78
CA GLY A 506 -16.17 -1.63 7.12
C GLY A 506 -17.08 -1.15 5.97
N ARG A 507 -17.88 -2.06 5.41
CA ARG A 507 -18.73 -1.80 4.23
C ARG A 507 -20.20 -1.54 4.57
N ARG A 508 -20.70 -2.09 5.69
CA ARG A 508 -22.13 -2.14 6.03
C ARG A 508 -22.82 -0.79 5.88
N ALA A 509 -22.24 0.26 6.46
CA ALA A 509 -22.83 1.60 6.44
C ALA A 509 -22.92 2.20 5.03
N LEU A 510 -22.00 1.85 4.12
CA LEU A 510 -22.05 2.26 2.71
C LEU A 510 -23.07 1.43 1.92
N TRP A 511 -23.10 0.11 2.15
CA TRP A 511 -24.04 -0.80 1.48
C TRP A 511 -25.50 -0.46 1.75
N GLU A 512 -25.83 0.00 2.96
CA GLU A 512 -27.18 0.44 3.34
C GLU A 512 -27.74 1.55 2.44
N VAL A 513 -26.88 2.28 1.71
CA VAL A 513 -27.26 3.32 0.73
C VAL A 513 -26.75 3.03 -0.68
N GLY A 514 -26.34 1.79 -0.96
CA GLY A 514 -25.89 1.38 -2.30
C GLY A 514 -24.51 1.90 -2.71
N LEU A 515 -23.67 2.33 -1.75
CA LEU A 515 -22.29 2.75 -2.00
C LEU A 515 -21.31 1.60 -1.66
N ASN A 516 -20.09 1.64 -2.19
CA ASN A 516 -19.03 0.65 -1.90
C ASN A 516 -17.63 1.23 -2.22
N TYR A 517 -16.55 0.52 -1.84
CA TYR A 517 -15.17 0.81 -2.24
C TYR A 517 -14.48 -0.42 -2.87
N GLY A 518 -13.57 -0.17 -3.82
CA GLY A 518 -12.97 -1.19 -4.69
C GLY A 518 -11.67 -1.84 -4.18
N HIS A 519 -11.31 -1.67 -2.91
CA HIS A 519 -10.11 -2.26 -2.29
C HIS A 519 -10.45 -3.00 -0.99
N GLY A 520 -9.46 -3.69 -0.41
CA GLY A 520 -9.59 -4.36 0.90
C GLY A 520 -9.73 -3.36 2.06
N THR A 521 -10.25 -3.80 3.19
CA THR A 521 -10.47 -2.94 4.37
C THR A 521 -9.21 -2.66 5.20
N GLY A 522 -8.13 -3.40 4.94
CA GLY A 522 -6.84 -3.17 5.57
C GLY A 522 -5.85 -4.31 5.34
N HIS A 523 -4.61 -4.04 5.73
CA HIS A 523 -3.44 -4.91 5.59
C HIS A 523 -2.60 -4.87 6.87
N GLY A 524 -1.70 -5.84 7.05
CA GLY A 524 -0.71 -5.78 8.12
C GLY A 524 0.28 -4.64 7.94
N VAL A 525 0.90 -4.21 9.04
CA VAL A 525 1.99 -3.22 9.03
C VAL A 525 3.21 -3.77 9.76
N GLY A 526 4.38 -3.70 9.11
CA GLY A 526 5.65 -4.15 9.66
C GLY A 526 6.35 -3.10 10.53
N ASN A 527 7.35 -3.50 11.30
CA ASN A 527 8.14 -2.59 12.15
C ASN A 527 9.49 -2.20 11.51
N TYR A 528 9.55 -1.00 10.91
CA TYR A 528 10.62 -0.61 9.98
C TYR A 528 10.76 -1.67 8.88
N PHE A 529 9.66 -1.94 8.17
CA PHE A 529 9.46 -3.04 7.23
C PHE A 529 8.52 -2.56 6.12
N GLY A 530 7.97 -3.46 5.31
CA GLY A 530 6.92 -3.07 4.36
C GLY A 530 5.71 -2.49 5.09
N VAL A 531 5.16 -1.42 4.52
CA VAL A 531 3.91 -0.81 4.99
C VAL A 531 2.74 -1.78 4.83
N HIS A 532 2.75 -2.56 3.74
CA HIS A 532 1.89 -3.71 3.55
C HIS A 532 2.64 -4.98 3.97
N GLU A 533 2.32 -5.51 5.15
CA GLU A 533 2.93 -6.70 5.70
C GLU A 533 1.97 -7.90 5.70
N TRP A 534 2.30 -8.90 4.89
CA TRP A 534 1.62 -10.18 4.91
C TRP A 534 2.11 -11.06 6.09
N PRO A 535 1.26 -11.96 6.61
CA PRO A 535 -0.07 -12.34 6.09
C PRO A 535 -1.25 -11.80 6.91
N VAL A 536 -1.12 -10.64 7.55
CA VAL A 536 -2.19 -10.00 8.34
C VAL A 536 -3.07 -9.14 7.43
N GLY A 537 -4.38 -9.12 7.69
CA GLY A 537 -5.33 -8.29 6.94
C GLY A 537 -6.73 -8.88 6.85
N PHE A 538 -7.51 -8.37 5.91
CA PHE A 538 -8.94 -8.68 5.75
C PHE A 538 -9.27 -9.54 4.50
N GLN A 539 -8.27 -10.00 3.77
CA GLN A 539 -8.40 -10.80 2.55
C GLN A 539 -8.52 -12.31 2.83
N SER A 540 -8.99 -13.06 1.84
CA SER A 540 -9.33 -14.49 1.99
C SER A 540 -8.14 -15.42 2.24
N ASN A 541 -6.91 -14.99 1.96
CA ASN A 541 -5.68 -15.71 2.25
C ASN A 541 -4.95 -15.17 3.50
N ASN A 542 -5.48 -14.16 4.21
CA ASN A 542 -4.88 -13.69 5.47
C ASN A 542 -5.08 -14.69 6.62
N ILE A 543 -4.12 -14.75 7.53
CA ILE A 543 -4.19 -15.63 8.71
C ILE A 543 -5.14 -15.07 9.78
N PRO A 544 -5.59 -15.89 10.75
CA PRO A 544 -6.32 -15.38 11.90
C PRO A 544 -5.56 -14.32 12.69
N PHE A 545 -6.28 -13.31 13.19
CA PHE A 545 -5.72 -12.30 14.08
C PHE A 545 -5.25 -12.92 15.40
N GLN A 546 -4.09 -12.44 15.86
CA GLN A 546 -3.47 -12.79 17.13
C GLN A 546 -3.03 -11.52 17.85
N GLU A 547 -2.95 -11.59 19.17
CA GLU A 547 -2.40 -10.51 19.99
C GLU A 547 -1.03 -10.04 19.47
N GLY A 548 -0.83 -8.73 19.40
CA GLY A 548 0.41 -8.13 18.91
C GLY A 548 0.50 -7.97 17.39
N MET A 549 -0.51 -8.39 16.61
CA MET A 549 -0.57 -8.08 15.17
C MET A 549 -1.03 -6.63 14.95
N PHE A 550 -0.30 -5.89 14.12
CA PHE A 550 -0.69 -4.56 13.63
C PHE A 550 -1.37 -4.67 12.27
N THR A 551 -2.44 -3.90 12.07
CA THR A 551 -3.22 -3.81 10.82
C THR A 551 -3.71 -2.39 10.58
N SER A 552 -3.80 -1.96 9.33
CA SER A 552 -4.61 -0.82 8.94
C SER A 552 -6.10 -1.16 9.00
N ILE A 553 -6.92 -0.12 9.17
CA ILE A 553 -8.39 -0.13 9.06
C ILE A 553 -8.75 1.09 8.21
N GLU A 554 -8.97 0.89 6.92
CA GLU A 554 -8.96 1.94 5.89
C GLU A 554 -10.17 1.90 4.94
N PRO A 555 -11.43 1.88 5.42
CA PRO A 555 -12.56 1.99 4.51
C PRO A 555 -12.52 3.29 3.70
N GLY A 556 -13.14 3.27 2.52
CA GLY A 556 -13.20 4.43 1.64
C GLY A 556 -14.50 4.55 0.85
N TYR A 557 -14.58 5.59 0.04
CA TYR A 557 -15.60 5.78 -0.99
C TYR A 557 -15.05 6.74 -2.05
N TYR A 558 -15.18 6.37 -3.32
CA TYR A 558 -14.61 7.12 -4.44
C TYR A 558 -15.71 7.42 -5.45
N LYS A 559 -16.07 8.70 -5.58
CA LYS A 559 -17.01 9.17 -6.58
C LYS A 559 -16.24 9.71 -7.76
N GLU A 560 -16.25 8.94 -8.83
CA GLU A 560 -15.56 9.24 -10.08
C GLU A 560 -15.81 10.69 -10.54
N ASN A 561 -14.75 11.37 -10.94
CA ASN A 561 -14.76 12.76 -11.43
C ASN A 561 -15.25 13.81 -10.42
N ASP A 562 -15.36 13.49 -9.13
CA ASP A 562 -15.87 14.42 -8.10
C ASP A 562 -14.97 14.47 -6.86
N PHE A 563 -15.01 13.45 -5.99
CA PHE A 563 -14.20 13.39 -4.77
C PHE A 563 -13.96 11.94 -4.33
N GLY A 564 -12.97 11.74 -3.47
CA GLY A 564 -12.81 10.49 -2.74
C GLY A 564 -12.57 10.72 -1.27
N ILE A 565 -12.80 9.64 -0.52
CA ILE A 565 -12.72 9.58 0.93
C ILE A 565 -12.02 8.29 1.27
N ARG A 566 -11.01 8.38 2.13
CA ARG A 566 -10.48 7.25 2.88
C ARG A 566 -10.17 7.73 4.30
N ILE A 567 -10.48 6.87 5.26
CA ILE A 567 -10.20 7.11 6.68
C ILE A 567 -9.46 5.88 7.16
N GLU A 568 -8.18 6.07 7.44
CA GLU A 568 -7.29 4.99 7.78
C GLU A 568 -6.61 5.23 9.11
N ASP A 569 -6.62 4.18 9.91
CA ASP A 569 -5.89 4.12 11.16
C ASP A 569 -5.20 2.77 11.29
N ILE A 570 -3.97 2.79 11.83
CA ILE A 570 -3.30 1.58 12.27
C ILE A 570 -3.82 1.21 13.65
N ALA A 571 -4.06 -0.07 13.86
CA ALA A 571 -4.45 -0.64 15.14
C ALA A 571 -3.64 -1.90 15.45
N VAL A 572 -3.41 -2.15 16.74
CA VAL A 572 -2.84 -3.40 17.24
C VAL A 572 -3.93 -4.28 17.83
N THR A 573 -3.86 -5.58 17.55
CA THR A 573 -4.76 -6.57 18.13
C THR A 573 -4.36 -6.84 19.58
N VAL A 574 -5.31 -6.70 20.51
CA VAL A 574 -5.10 -6.85 21.95
C VAL A 574 -6.17 -7.74 22.58
N PRO A 575 -5.91 -8.36 23.75
CA PRO A 575 -6.92 -9.11 24.47
C PRO A 575 -8.13 -8.25 24.86
N ALA A 576 -9.32 -8.81 24.75
CA ALA A 576 -10.57 -8.19 25.18
C ALA A 576 -11.16 -8.93 26.37
N THR A 577 -11.52 -8.18 27.42
CA THR A 577 -12.29 -8.71 28.55
C THR A 577 -13.76 -8.79 28.17
N THR A 578 -14.38 -9.97 28.31
CA THR A 578 -15.81 -10.15 28.08
C THR A 578 -16.53 -10.66 29.33
N LYS A 579 -17.86 -10.51 29.36
CA LYS A 579 -18.69 -10.89 30.50
C LYS A 579 -18.76 -12.40 30.75
N TYR A 580 -18.70 -13.21 29.70
CA TYR A 580 -19.00 -14.65 29.76
C TYR A 580 -17.91 -15.55 29.20
N GLY A 581 -17.09 -15.05 28.28
CA GLY A 581 -16.06 -15.83 27.59
C GLY A 581 -14.65 -15.33 27.86
N ASN A 582 -13.70 -16.24 27.81
CA ASN A 582 -12.27 -15.94 27.76
C ASN A 582 -11.78 -16.04 26.31
N ASN A 583 -10.56 -15.57 26.03
CA ASN A 583 -9.90 -15.65 24.72
C ASN A 583 -10.61 -14.86 23.60
N TYR A 584 -10.97 -13.62 23.90
CA TYR A 584 -11.43 -12.65 22.90
C TYR A 584 -10.34 -11.61 22.65
N LEU A 585 -10.39 -11.02 21.48
CA LEU A 585 -9.51 -9.97 21.01
C LEU A 585 -10.35 -8.74 20.62
N THR A 586 -9.70 -7.58 20.57
CA THR A 586 -10.20 -6.31 20.05
C THR A 586 -9.03 -5.56 19.43
N PHE A 587 -9.31 -4.41 18.82
CA PHE A 587 -8.27 -3.51 18.33
C PHE A 587 -8.03 -2.35 19.30
N GLU A 588 -6.77 -1.94 19.42
CA GLU A 588 -6.33 -0.68 20.02
C GLU A 588 -5.78 0.21 18.92
N THR A 589 -6.44 1.33 18.64
CA THR A 589 -6.02 2.30 17.61
C THR A 589 -4.73 3.00 18.01
N VAL A 590 -3.77 3.02 17.09
CA VAL A 590 -2.41 3.56 17.25
C VAL A 590 -2.22 4.85 16.45
N SER A 591 -2.91 5.02 15.32
CA SER A 591 -2.92 6.29 14.57
C SER A 591 -3.77 7.34 15.29
N LEU A 592 -3.16 8.44 15.76
CA LEU A 592 -3.78 9.43 16.66
C LEU A 592 -3.84 10.84 16.05
N VAL A 593 -4.57 10.99 14.94
CA VAL A 593 -4.80 12.29 14.26
C VAL A 593 -6.30 12.56 14.16
N PRO A 594 -6.81 13.76 14.51
CA PRO A 594 -8.24 14.04 14.50
C PRO A 594 -8.85 13.91 13.10
N TYR A 595 -10.06 13.36 13.03
CA TYR A 595 -10.92 13.42 11.84
C TYR A 595 -11.50 14.82 11.64
N ASP A 596 -11.87 15.17 10.39
CA ASP A 596 -12.44 16.48 10.10
C ASP A 596 -13.89 16.59 10.59
N ARG A 597 -14.08 17.42 11.62
CA ARG A 597 -15.37 17.66 12.26
C ARG A 597 -16.42 18.25 11.32
N LYS A 598 -16.04 18.99 10.27
CA LYS A 598 -17.00 19.59 9.31
C LYS A 598 -17.68 18.53 8.46
N LEU A 599 -17.00 17.41 8.23
CA LEU A 599 -17.49 16.30 7.41
C LEU A 599 -18.35 15.30 8.21
N ILE A 600 -18.32 15.35 9.54
CA ILE A 600 -19.05 14.41 10.40
C ILE A 600 -20.48 14.89 10.63
N ASN A 601 -21.46 14.08 10.20
CA ASN A 601 -22.86 14.23 10.56
C ASN A 601 -23.19 13.34 11.77
N THR A 602 -23.13 13.92 12.98
CA THR A 602 -23.37 13.17 14.23
C THR A 602 -24.76 12.56 14.35
N SER A 603 -25.75 12.99 13.55
CA SER A 603 -27.08 12.38 13.53
C SER A 603 -27.11 10.97 12.92
N LEU A 604 -26.08 10.58 12.16
CA LEU A 604 -25.94 9.24 11.60
C LEU A 604 -25.18 8.29 12.54
N LEU A 605 -24.47 8.82 13.54
CA LEU A 605 -23.66 8.03 14.45
C LEU A 605 -24.51 7.44 15.57
N SER A 606 -24.28 6.17 15.90
CA SER A 606 -24.85 5.56 17.10
C SER A 606 -24.26 6.20 18.38
N PRO A 607 -24.96 6.12 19.53
CA PRO A 607 -24.41 6.57 20.80
C PRO A 607 -23.06 5.93 21.13
N GLU A 608 -22.90 4.65 20.81
CA GLU A 608 -21.66 3.91 21.00
C GLU A 608 -20.54 4.44 20.12
N GLN A 609 -20.82 4.70 18.83
CA GLN A 609 -19.85 5.27 17.89
C GLN A 609 -19.40 6.66 18.33
N LEU A 610 -20.35 7.50 18.77
CA LEU A 610 -20.05 8.84 19.28
C LEU A 610 -19.21 8.79 20.57
N HIS A 611 -19.50 7.82 21.45
CA HIS A 611 -18.69 7.59 22.65
C HIS A 611 -17.27 7.15 22.30
N TRP A 612 -17.11 6.22 21.35
CA TRP A 612 -15.80 5.79 20.88
C TRP A 612 -15.01 6.96 20.28
N LEU A 613 -15.65 7.78 19.45
CA LEU A 613 -15.03 8.95 18.82
C LEU A 613 -14.55 9.99 19.84
N ASN A 614 -15.35 10.26 20.88
CA ASN A 614 -14.95 11.15 21.97
C ASN A 614 -13.79 10.58 22.79
N LYS A 615 -13.77 9.26 23.03
CA LYS A 615 -12.65 8.59 23.71
C LYS A 615 -11.38 8.61 22.86
N TYR A 616 -11.50 8.40 21.55
CA TYR A 616 -10.39 8.54 20.60
C TYR A 616 -9.77 9.93 20.68
N TYR A 617 -10.59 10.99 20.67
CA TYR A 617 -10.11 12.37 20.82
C TYR A 617 -9.51 12.66 22.20
N GLU A 618 -9.99 12.03 23.26
CA GLU A 618 -9.37 12.09 24.59
C GLU A 618 -7.97 11.45 24.59
N THR A 619 -7.82 10.29 23.95
CA THR A 619 -6.52 9.64 23.76
C THR A 619 -5.55 10.50 22.97
N ILE A 620 -6.00 11.18 21.90
CA ILE A 620 -5.15 12.12 21.16
C ILE A 620 -4.62 13.22 22.08
N ARG A 621 -5.49 13.84 22.88
CA ARG A 621 -5.09 14.91 23.80
C ARG A 621 -4.08 14.44 24.83
N SER A 622 -4.26 13.26 25.39
CA SER A 622 -3.36 12.74 26.42
C SER A 622 -2.03 12.27 25.84
N VAL A 623 -2.04 11.54 24.72
CA VAL A 623 -0.83 10.93 24.17
C VAL A 623 -0.06 11.90 23.28
N VAL A 624 -0.70 12.42 22.23
CA VAL A 624 -0.05 13.31 21.26
C VAL A 624 0.13 14.71 21.86
N GLY A 625 -0.78 15.16 22.73
CA GLY A 625 -0.62 16.43 23.45
C GLY A 625 0.67 16.50 24.25
N HIS A 626 1.03 15.43 24.98
CA HIS A 626 2.31 15.36 25.69
C HIS A 626 3.52 15.38 24.76
N GLU A 627 3.43 14.74 23.59
CA GLU A 627 4.53 14.79 22.61
C GLU A 627 4.70 16.20 22.01
N LEU A 628 3.60 16.89 21.70
CA LEU A 628 3.63 18.28 21.22
C LEU A 628 4.24 19.23 22.27
N GLU A 629 3.86 19.08 23.54
CA GLU A 629 4.47 19.82 24.65
C GLU A 629 5.96 19.53 24.78
N ARG A 630 6.35 18.25 24.69
CA ARG A 630 7.76 17.81 24.76
C ARG A 630 8.61 18.39 23.63
N GLN A 631 8.04 18.54 22.43
CA GLN A 631 8.70 19.17 21.28
C GLN A 631 8.64 20.71 21.30
N GLY A 632 7.91 21.32 22.25
CA GLY A 632 7.74 22.77 22.33
C GLY A 632 6.79 23.36 21.27
N LEU A 633 5.89 22.54 20.71
CA LEU A 633 5.00 22.86 19.60
C LEU A 633 3.64 23.39 20.10
N LYS A 634 3.66 24.61 20.66
CA LYS A 634 2.48 25.20 21.31
C LYS A 634 1.33 25.47 20.34
N GLU A 635 1.62 25.90 19.11
CA GLU A 635 0.58 26.20 18.13
C GLU A 635 -0.15 24.94 17.67
N GLU A 636 0.59 23.87 17.38
CA GLU A 636 0.07 22.56 17.05
C GLU A 636 -0.74 21.96 18.21
N TYR A 637 -0.28 22.14 19.46
CA TYR A 637 -1.03 21.73 20.64
C TYR A 637 -2.40 22.42 20.71
N ASP A 638 -2.45 23.74 20.56
CA ASP A 638 -3.70 24.49 20.61
C ASP A 638 -4.63 24.14 19.44
N TRP A 639 -4.05 23.90 18.25
CA TRP A 639 -4.77 23.38 17.09
C TRP A 639 -5.39 22.01 17.36
N MET A 640 -4.63 21.09 17.95
CA MET A 640 -5.07 19.75 18.32
C MET A 640 -6.19 19.80 19.37
N MET A 641 -6.07 20.65 20.40
CA MET A 641 -7.11 20.84 21.42
C MET A 641 -8.44 21.30 20.83
N LYS A 642 -8.40 22.24 19.87
CA LYS A 642 -9.59 22.72 19.15
C LYS A 642 -10.24 21.60 18.33
N HIS A 643 -9.45 20.83 17.59
CA HIS A 643 -9.96 19.79 16.67
C HIS A 643 -10.36 18.48 17.36
N THR A 644 -9.97 18.31 18.62
CA THR A 644 -10.34 17.15 19.45
C THR A 644 -11.46 17.46 20.45
N ALA A 645 -12.05 18.66 20.46
CA ALA A 645 -13.15 18.99 21.38
C ALA A 645 -14.27 17.94 21.35
N PRO A 646 -14.85 17.52 22.48
CA PRO A 646 -15.86 16.47 22.49
C PRO A 646 -17.10 16.88 21.67
N PHE A 647 -17.70 15.92 20.97
CA PHE A 647 -19.04 16.07 20.41
C PHE A 647 -20.09 16.00 21.53
N LEU A 648 -21.07 16.90 21.48
CA LEU A 648 -22.18 16.89 22.44
C LEU A 648 -23.04 15.64 22.22
N THR A 649 -23.31 14.90 23.30
CA THR A 649 -24.30 13.83 23.29
C THR A 649 -25.70 14.45 23.26
N ALA A 650 -26.59 13.91 22.42
CA ALA A 650 -28.01 14.29 22.44
C ALA A 650 -28.59 13.94 23.82
N GLY A 651 -28.64 14.93 24.71
CA GLY A 651 -29.00 14.77 26.13
C GLY A 651 -28.31 15.79 27.05
N ALA A 652 -27.09 16.25 26.71
CA ALA A 652 -26.37 17.25 27.52
C ALA A 652 -26.99 18.66 27.43
N SER A 653 -27.66 18.98 26.33
CA SER A 653 -28.35 20.27 26.15
C SER A 653 -29.57 20.45 27.09
N ALA A 654 -30.12 19.38 27.66
CA ALA A 654 -31.24 19.48 28.60
C ALA A 654 -30.81 19.94 30.00
N VAL A 655 -29.56 19.69 30.39
CA VAL A 655 -29.06 19.99 31.75
C VAL A 655 -28.46 21.40 31.86
N ILE A 656 -27.94 21.95 30.76
CA ILE A 656 -27.35 23.30 30.78
C ILE A 656 -28.42 24.40 30.71
N SER A 657 -29.57 24.15 30.06
CA SER A 657 -30.67 25.15 30.00
C SER A 657 -31.49 25.27 31.30
N SER A 658 -31.40 24.29 32.19
CA SER A 658 -32.18 24.26 33.43
C SER A 658 -31.46 24.88 34.63
N VAL A 659 -30.13 25.09 34.56
CA VAL A 659 -29.37 25.78 35.63
C VAL A 659 -29.36 27.30 35.45
N THR A 660 -29.51 27.81 34.22
CA THR A 660 -29.59 29.26 33.95
C THR A 660 -30.99 29.86 34.09
N LEU A 661 -32.04 29.04 34.17
CA LEU A 661 -33.43 29.52 34.34
C LEU A 661 -33.89 29.62 35.81
N LEU A 662 -33.09 29.15 36.77
CA LEU A 662 -33.46 29.11 38.20
C LEU A 662 -32.90 30.28 39.04
N VAL A 663 -32.14 31.21 38.43
CA VAL A 663 -31.49 32.33 39.14
C VAL A 663 -32.08 33.71 38.81
N THR A 664 -33.13 33.81 37.97
CA THR A 664 -33.69 35.11 37.55
C THR A 664 -35.19 35.31 37.82
N VAL A 665 -35.84 34.47 38.65
CA VAL A 665 -37.22 34.74 39.10
C VAL A 665 -37.34 34.66 40.62
N LEU A 666 -36.87 35.72 41.28
CA LEU A 666 -37.28 36.15 42.62
C LEU A 666 -36.78 37.59 42.76
N PRO A 667 -37.61 38.60 42.48
CA PRO A 667 -38.53 39.09 43.52
C PRO A 667 -39.83 39.72 42.99
N SER A 668 -41.01 39.35 43.51
CA SER A 668 -42.22 40.23 43.46
C SER A 668 -43.51 39.62 44.03
N VAL A 669 -43.50 38.85 45.13
CA VAL A 669 -44.76 38.61 45.87
C VAL A 669 -44.47 38.44 47.36
N LEU A 670 -44.52 39.53 48.12
CA LEU A 670 -44.91 39.56 49.55
C LEU A 670 -44.96 41.01 50.04
N LEU A 671 -45.90 41.77 49.49
CA LEU A 671 -46.38 43.01 50.08
C LEU A 671 -47.78 43.26 49.51
N HIS A 672 -48.79 42.57 50.07
CA HIS A 672 -50.09 43.14 50.46
C HIS A 672 -51.04 42.05 50.99
N ASN A 673 -51.54 42.33 52.21
CA ASN A 673 -52.74 41.86 52.91
C ASN A 673 -52.42 41.18 54.26
N LEU A 674 -52.12 41.95 55.32
CA LEU A 674 -53.02 42.71 56.22
C LEU A 674 -53.79 41.79 57.20
N LEU A 675 -53.28 41.70 58.43
CA LEU A 675 -53.99 41.94 59.71
C LEU A 675 -53.02 41.79 60.90
#